data_AF-A0A972I4P0-F1
#
_entry.id   AF-A0A972I4P0-F1
#
_cell.length_a   1.000
_cell.length_b   1.000
_cell.length_c   1.000
_cell.angle_alpha   90.00
_cell.angle_beta   90.00
_cell.angle_gamma   90.00
#
_symmetry.space_group_name_H-M   'P 1'
#
loop_
_entity.id
_entity.type
_entity.pdbx_description
1 polymer ?
#
loop_
_entity_poly.entity_id
_entity_poly.type
_entity_poly.pdbx_seq_one_letter_code
_entity_poly.pdbx_strand_id
1 'polypeptide(L)'
;MKTLKKIFNRYNILMYFIILLMLALSFRLATLTIVHGDYYRDISDNKRLKEIYITAPRGEIRDRYGRLLAGNKPSFTVQLLKDELNIKDKHKKNDALLSLIRLLETDGVNYLSDFPIDLNVLKYKSEEDYLKEDILPEDKVIEIIIENNLLGEFLYTFYKHPYYEDHYEFTTVTRAINALNEKGIDVPIEVNLEGKDLLIRYMENEDVDKWLSRNNLQKDISPIEAITRLIDNDKNIIRKIVDHPLSRKLAYDLIKSKDLEENIIVEEYSLKFDEEYKAQKRTLMGLSDKVKPHTTAKEDFVNIFVEYSLHNLLERVIVKEGEEDVIVPGKILIDLLIEKGKKEPVSIEVSEDKDSVIYKFTEGHIVDEKPLERLIELAKESNVLEEFVSMDIIKPLAQDQLLKDGINTRISIANDFEYVFINNKRNWFNGNKIDLDSTAKEALEKLKQRYDIPEELSPYETRSILSMYELLNKQGHLAYQPINIAYGIKDTTVAKIEENLGSIPGIQVSIEPVRYYPEGTTAAHILGYLGKISQPNEIKKYVEEKNYSPNDIIGKTGIEESFEDVLRGQNGVKTVEVDNIGNTTNVLSEIKPVSGNNVYLTIDLDLQKFVENALKETLEQIQVAGTYKSKWGDYKFGINRKKGKPYENANSGAVVVLNVKTGEVLSMVSYPAYDPNLFSTGISNSDWQSLFPENEKDQLAPRPLYNIATQSAVQPGSTYKMVTALAALEKGLSPTYRIRDMGKVDIGSKPFGCWIWNQSRGTHGYVNLYDALRDSCNYYFYTLALGRNQKTGENIGVKLEIEDIINLSKQLGLNDKTGIEINVPAESSGGVPNPQREILTTKALLKSYLQRNIRNYIKEGITLDDKEIEDIIEEIASWTELEETLTRTEVVRRLNEFGIDPEKRLPNEREGLADKIKYTYLEYAGWKITDTLNVTIGQGRNAYTPIQMANYIATIANGGYRHKITLIDNVKNHNNSKVLFENQPEYERIELNDYNNLEHIKLGMLKVTTEGTARSVFSKFPIKVGAKTGTAQHTARNPVTGEVYDDFAWFVAFAPYDDPEIAVAAVLFQGGSGGYAGPMVRDIIAEYFGLNKESAKEPLPFVNTLAK
;
A
#
# COMPACT_ATOMS: atom_id res chain seq x y z
N MET A 1 -91.85 20.84 -33.01
CA MET A 1 -91.19 19.62 -33.54
C MET A 1 -89.79 19.82 -34.16
N LYS A 2 -89.27 21.04 -34.40
CA LYS A 2 -87.89 21.23 -34.93
C LYS A 2 -86.75 21.22 -33.89
N THR A 3 -87.05 21.35 -32.59
CA THR A 3 -86.06 21.38 -31.51
C THR A 3 -85.65 20.00 -31.01
N LEU A 4 -86.58 19.03 -30.95
CA LEU A 4 -86.31 17.65 -30.51
C LEU A 4 -85.40 16.86 -31.47
N LYS A 5 -85.40 17.17 -32.78
CA LYS A 5 -84.55 16.50 -33.77
C LYS A 5 -83.07 16.90 -33.69
N LYS A 6 -82.74 18.04 -33.06
CA LYS A 6 -81.35 18.44 -32.78
C LYS A 6 -80.75 17.66 -31.61
N ILE A 7 -81.56 17.26 -30.63
CA ILE A 7 -81.09 16.53 -29.44
C ILE A 7 -80.68 15.09 -29.81
N PHE A 8 -81.37 14.47 -30.77
CA PHE A 8 -81.08 13.09 -31.25
C PHE A 8 -80.12 13.02 -32.44
N ASN A 9 -79.26 14.02 -32.65
CA ASN A 9 -78.13 13.90 -33.58
C ASN A 9 -77.03 13.08 -32.90
N ARG A 10 -76.48 12.05 -33.58
CA ARG A 10 -75.42 11.17 -33.06
C ARG A 10 -74.26 11.94 -32.42
N TYR A 11 -73.88 13.08 -33.00
CA TYR A 11 -72.83 13.95 -32.47
C TYR A 11 -73.23 14.64 -31.16
N ASN A 12 -74.50 15.05 -31.00
CA ASN A 12 -74.98 15.68 -29.78
C ASN A 12 -75.16 14.67 -28.65
N ILE A 13 -75.60 13.44 -28.95
CA ILE A 13 -75.65 12.35 -27.98
C ILE A 13 -74.23 12.01 -27.50
N LEU A 14 -73.26 11.90 -28.42
CA LEU A 14 -71.86 11.66 -28.06
C LEU A 14 -71.29 12.81 -27.22
N MET A 15 -71.61 14.06 -27.57
CA MET A 15 -71.21 15.24 -26.81
C MET A 15 -71.82 15.25 -25.40
N TYR A 16 -73.11 14.94 -25.24
CA TYR A 16 -73.72 14.85 -23.92
C TYR A 16 -73.15 13.69 -23.09
N PHE A 17 -72.83 12.56 -23.73
CA PHE A 17 -72.16 11.46 -23.07
C PHE A 17 -70.76 11.85 -22.60
N ILE A 18 -69.97 12.54 -23.45
CA ILE A 18 -68.65 13.06 -23.08
C ILE A 18 -68.77 14.10 -21.95
N ILE A 19 -69.74 15.02 -22.01
CA ILE A 19 -69.97 16.02 -20.95
C ILE A 19 -70.35 15.34 -19.63
N LEU A 20 -71.23 14.33 -19.67
CA LEU A 20 -71.61 13.56 -18.48
C LEU A 20 -70.41 12.81 -17.90
N LEU A 21 -69.58 12.22 -18.76
CA LEU A 21 -68.38 11.48 -18.37
C LEU A 21 -67.32 12.44 -17.79
N MET A 22 -67.15 13.61 -18.39
CA MET A 22 -66.29 14.68 -17.86
C MET A 22 -66.80 15.20 -16.53
N LEU A 23 -68.12 15.39 -16.35
CA LEU A 23 -68.71 15.77 -15.06
C LEU A 23 -68.51 14.68 -14.01
N ALA A 24 -68.65 13.40 -14.37
CA ALA A 24 -68.39 12.28 -13.48
C ALA A 24 -66.91 12.21 -13.08
N LEU A 25 -65.99 12.42 -14.02
CA LEU A 25 -64.55 12.51 -13.75
C LEU A 25 -64.21 13.73 -12.90
N SER A 26 -64.79 14.90 -13.16
CA SER A 26 -64.58 16.11 -12.34
C SER A 26 -65.13 15.93 -10.92
N PHE A 27 -66.29 15.30 -10.77
CA PHE A 27 -66.84 14.97 -9.47
C PHE A 27 -65.97 13.95 -8.73
N ARG A 28 -65.51 12.90 -9.43
CA ARG A 28 -64.59 11.91 -8.86
C ARG A 28 -63.27 12.55 -8.45
N LEU A 29 -62.72 13.43 -9.27
CA LEU A 29 -61.50 14.18 -8.98
C LEU A 29 -61.71 15.07 -7.75
N ALA A 30 -62.81 15.82 -7.67
CA ALA A 30 -63.14 16.64 -6.50
C ALA A 30 -63.33 15.78 -5.23
N THR A 31 -63.93 14.59 -5.32
CA THR A 31 -64.02 13.68 -4.17
C THR A 31 -62.67 13.13 -3.73
N LEU A 32 -61.73 12.92 -4.65
CA LEU A 32 -60.37 12.47 -4.33
C LEU A 32 -59.52 13.61 -3.75
N THR A 33 -59.65 14.83 -4.27
CA THR A 33 -58.81 15.98 -3.89
C THR A 33 -59.35 16.81 -2.73
N ILE A 34 -60.67 16.90 -2.55
CA ILE A 34 -61.31 17.73 -1.51
C ILE A 34 -61.83 16.86 -0.35
N VAL A 35 -62.55 15.77 -0.64
CA VAL A 35 -63.17 14.94 0.42
C VAL A 35 -62.17 13.97 1.05
N HIS A 36 -61.36 13.31 0.22
CA HIS A 36 -60.29 12.41 0.68
C HIS A 36 -58.90 13.05 0.56
N GLY A 37 -58.83 14.36 0.30
CA GLY A 37 -57.56 15.07 0.10
C GLY A 37 -56.64 14.92 1.31
N ASP A 38 -57.17 15.18 2.51
CA ASP A 38 -56.42 15.06 3.76
C ASP A 38 -55.99 13.61 4.01
N TYR A 39 -56.84 12.63 3.70
CA TYR A 39 -56.52 11.20 3.85
C TYR A 39 -55.40 10.73 2.90
N TYR A 40 -55.45 11.10 1.61
CA TYR A 40 -54.39 10.72 0.66
C TYR A 40 -53.11 11.53 0.85
N ARG A 41 -53.21 12.77 1.36
CA ARG A 41 -52.06 13.57 1.73
C ARG A 41 -51.39 13.02 2.98
N ASP A 42 -52.15 12.62 3.99
CA ASP A 42 -51.67 11.91 5.19
C ASP A 42 -50.94 10.61 4.80
N ILE A 43 -51.49 9.79 3.91
CA ILE A 43 -50.81 8.57 3.42
C ILE A 43 -49.53 8.92 2.64
N SER A 44 -49.56 9.94 1.78
CA SER A 44 -48.40 10.35 0.99
C SER A 44 -47.28 10.94 1.85
N ASP A 45 -47.64 11.69 2.89
CA ASP A 45 -46.73 12.40 3.77
C ASP A 45 -46.23 11.50 4.93
N ASN A 46 -47.01 10.49 5.35
CA ASN A 46 -46.72 9.69 6.55
C ASN A 46 -46.46 8.19 6.31
N LYS A 47 -46.60 7.65 5.09
CA LYS A 47 -46.44 6.21 4.83
C LYS A 47 -45.51 5.91 3.67
N ARG A 48 -44.21 5.86 3.95
CA ARG A 48 -43.21 5.32 3.02
C ARG A 48 -42.61 4.05 3.59
N LEU A 49 -42.49 3.02 2.77
CA LEU A 49 -41.77 1.81 3.15
C LEU A 49 -40.27 2.01 2.91
N LYS A 50 -39.47 1.62 3.89
CA LYS A 50 -38.01 1.60 3.81
C LYS A 50 -37.44 0.30 4.32
N GLU A 51 -36.29 -0.06 3.79
CA GLU A 51 -35.55 -1.26 4.18
C GLU A 51 -34.31 -0.84 4.97
N ILE A 52 -34.14 -1.42 6.16
CA ILE A 52 -32.94 -1.30 6.99
C ILE A 52 -32.18 -2.62 6.88
N TYR A 53 -30.90 -2.54 6.53
CA TYR A 53 -30.05 -3.72 6.46
C TYR A 53 -29.53 -4.08 7.86
N ILE A 54 -29.64 -5.35 8.23
CA ILE A 54 -29.04 -5.92 9.43
C ILE A 54 -27.73 -6.58 9.00
N THR A 55 -26.61 -6.17 9.59
CA THR A 55 -25.27 -6.63 9.22
C THR A 55 -25.16 -8.15 9.33
N ALA A 56 -24.75 -8.82 8.25
CA ALA A 56 -24.47 -10.24 8.29
C ALA A 56 -23.02 -10.54 8.72
N PRO A 57 -22.78 -11.60 9.50
CA PRO A 57 -21.42 -12.07 9.75
C PRO A 57 -20.73 -12.47 8.45
N ARG A 58 -19.50 -12.02 8.24
CA ARG A 58 -18.69 -12.42 7.07
C ARG A 58 -18.33 -13.91 7.16
N GLY A 59 -18.06 -14.54 6.03
CA GLY A 59 -17.52 -15.89 6.00
C GLY A 59 -16.15 -15.97 6.68
N GLU A 60 -15.84 -17.13 7.26
CA GLU A 60 -14.56 -17.35 7.94
C GLU A 60 -13.45 -17.62 6.93
N ILE A 61 -12.24 -17.13 7.23
CA ILE A 61 -11.02 -17.53 6.54
C ILE A 61 -10.29 -18.51 7.45
N ARG A 62 -9.97 -19.67 6.92
CA ARG A 62 -9.32 -20.77 7.65
C ARG A 62 -8.05 -21.22 6.95
N ASP A 63 -7.12 -21.75 7.72
CA ASP A 63 -5.92 -22.37 7.18
C ASP A 63 -6.21 -23.77 6.62
N ARG A 64 -5.18 -24.44 6.10
CA ARG A 64 -5.34 -25.76 5.46
C ARG A 64 -5.81 -26.88 6.37
N TYR A 65 -5.68 -26.73 7.69
CA TYR A 65 -6.18 -27.69 8.68
C TYR A 65 -7.49 -27.23 9.33
N GLY A 66 -8.07 -26.14 8.83
CA GLY A 66 -9.33 -25.57 9.32
C GLY A 66 -9.17 -24.69 10.56
N ARG A 67 -7.97 -24.27 10.95
CA ARG A 67 -7.75 -23.29 12.04
C ARG A 67 -8.19 -21.90 11.59
N LEU A 68 -8.75 -21.12 12.51
CA LEU A 68 -9.33 -19.81 12.18
C LEU A 68 -8.22 -18.76 11.98
N LEU A 69 -8.22 -18.10 10.82
CA LEU A 69 -7.33 -16.97 10.51
C LEU A 69 -8.07 -15.63 10.57
N ALA A 70 -9.32 -15.60 10.09
CA ALA A 70 -10.22 -14.46 10.23
C ALA A 70 -11.65 -14.94 10.46
N GLY A 71 -12.31 -14.37 11.45
CA GLY A 71 -13.69 -14.71 11.82
C GLY A 71 -14.47 -13.47 12.22
N ASN A 72 -15.53 -13.67 13.00
CA ASN A 72 -16.33 -12.57 13.54
C ASN A 72 -16.46 -12.75 15.05
N LYS A 73 -16.46 -11.64 15.80
CA LYS A 73 -16.80 -11.61 17.21
C LYS A 73 -18.03 -10.73 17.43
N PRO A 74 -18.97 -11.14 18.30
CA PRO A 74 -20.02 -10.23 18.75
C PRO A 74 -19.37 -9.06 19.51
N SER A 75 -19.78 -7.84 19.17
CA SER A 75 -19.21 -6.62 19.73
C SER A 75 -20.32 -5.69 20.18
N PHE A 76 -20.27 -5.28 21.45
CA PHE A 76 -21.15 -4.23 21.94
C PHE A 76 -20.83 -2.93 21.20
N THR A 77 -21.85 -2.39 20.56
CA THR A 77 -21.77 -1.24 19.66
C THR A 77 -22.78 -0.20 20.09
N VAL A 78 -22.29 1.00 20.40
CA VAL A 78 -23.17 2.13 20.72
C VAL A 78 -23.74 2.69 19.43
N GLN A 79 -25.05 2.87 19.39
CA GLN A 79 -25.80 3.38 18.25
C GLN A 79 -26.54 4.66 18.60
N LEU A 80 -26.56 5.60 17.66
CA LEU A 80 -27.42 6.78 17.70
C LEU A 80 -28.57 6.62 16.70
N LEU A 81 -29.80 6.82 17.17
CA LEU A 81 -31.02 6.86 16.34
C LEU A 81 -31.47 8.31 16.19
N LYS A 82 -31.32 8.83 14.97
CA LYS A 82 -31.56 10.25 14.67
C LYS A 82 -33.01 10.65 14.91
N ASP A 83 -33.93 9.79 14.52
CA ASP A 83 -35.37 9.99 14.65
C ASP A 83 -35.82 10.12 16.11
N GLU A 84 -35.33 9.23 16.98
CA GLU A 84 -35.64 9.29 18.41
C GLU A 84 -34.98 10.50 19.12
N LEU A 85 -33.75 10.86 18.73
CA LEU A 85 -33.06 12.02 19.28
C LEU A 85 -33.72 13.35 18.89
N ASN A 86 -34.29 13.44 17.68
CA ASN A 86 -34.88 14.67 17.16
C ASN A 86 -36.23 15.03 17.77
N ILE A 87 -36.91 14.08 18.43
CA ILE A 87 -38.16 14.33 19.15
C ILE A 87 -37.92 15.17 20.42
N LYS A 88 -36.67 15.24 20.91
CA LYS A 88 -36.31 15.99 22.12
C LYS A 88 -36.03 17.46 21.83
N ASP A 89 -36.26 18.28 22.86
CA ASP A 89 -35.73 19.63 22.91
C ASP A 89 -34.19 19.59 22.83
N LYS A 90 -33.60 20.59 22.16
CA LYS A 90 -32.16 20.70 21.89
C LYS A 90 -31.32 20.61 23.17
N HIS A 91 -31.75 21.21 24.27
CA HIS A 91 -31.04 21.11 25.55
C HIS A 91 -30.90 19.66 26.03
N LYS A 92 -32.01 18.91 26.06
CA LYS A 92 -31.99 17.49 26.47
C LYS A 92 -31.16 16.63 25.53
N LYS A 93 -31.13 16.97 24.24
CA LYS A 93 -30.27 16.30 23.26
C LYS A 93 -28.80 16.59 23.53
N ASN A 94 -28.44 17.85 23.80
CA ASN A 94 -27.07 18.24 24.15
C ASN A 94 -26.60 17.55 25.43
N ASP A 95 -27.43 17.49 26.47
CA ASP A 95 -27.12 16.82 27.74
C ASP A 95 -26.88 15.31 27.54
N ALA A 96 -27.73 14.67 26.72
CA ALA A 96 -27.60 13.24 26.39
C ALA A 96 -26.29 12.95 25.64
N LEU A 97 -25.98 13.74 24.62
CA LEU A 97 -24.74 13.59 23.83
C LEU A 97 -23.50 13.84 24.71
N LEU A 98 -23.52 14.90 25.53
CA LEU A 98 -22.43 15.23 26.45
C LEU A 98 -22.19 14.11 27.46
N SER A 99 -23.25 13.57 28.06
CA SER A 99 -23.15 12.48 29.03
C SER A 99 -22.57 11.21 28.41
N LEU A 100 -22.98 10.88 27.18
CA LEU A 100 -22.43 9.77 26.43
C LEU A 100 -20.94 9.95 26.13
N ILE A 101 -20.56 11.12 25.59
CA ILE A 101 -19.17 11.43 25.25
C ILE A 101 -18.28 11.35 26.48
N ARG A 102 -18.68 11.99 27.59
CA ARG A 102 -17.90 11.96 28.84
C ARG A 102 -17.68 10.53 29.32
N LEU A 103 -18.72 9.69 29.29
CA LEU A 103 -18.63 8.29 29.71
C LEU A 103 -17.67 7.49 28.81
N LEU A 104 -17.81 7.62 27.49
CA LEU A 104 -16.91 6.96 26.53
C LEU A 104 -15.46 7.41 26.73
N GLU A 105 -15.22 8.70 26.92
CA GLU A 105 -13.90 9.27 27.13
C GLU A 105 -13.28 8.86 28.47
N THR A 106 -14.05 8.85 29.56
CA THR A 106 -13.59 8.38 30.87
C THR A 106 -13.18 6.90 30.82
N ASP A 107 -13.90 6.07 30.07
CA ASP A 107 -13.58 4.65 29.91
C ASP A 107 -12.55 4.39 28.79
N GLY A 108 -12.04 5.44 28.14
CA GLY A 108 -11.00 5.33 27.11
C GLY A 108 -11.47 4.74 25.78
N VAL A 109 -12.78 4.76 25.52
CA VAL A 109 -13.36 4.17 24.31
C VAL A 109 -13.16 5.11 23.13
N ASN A 110 -12.50 4.63 22.08
CA ASN A 110 -12.46 5.36 20.81
C ASN A 110 -13.83 5.33 20.13
N TYR A 111 -14.31 6.52 19.74
CA TYR A 111 -15.56 6.68 19.00
C TYR A 111 -15.35 7.51 17.73
N LEU A 112 -16.26 7.35 16.78
CA LEU A 112 -16.25 8.07 15.51
C LEU A 112 -16.41 9.57 15.75
N SER A 113 -15.38 10.33 15.39
CA SER A 113 -15.37 11.80 15.47
C SER A 113 -14.81 12.38 14.17
N ASP A 114 -15.66 12.53 13.15
CA ASP A 114 -15.29 13.14 11.87
C ASP A 114 -15.83 14.58 11.78
N PHE A 115 -15.28 15.45 12.62
CA PHE A 115 -15.61 16.87 12.66
C PHE A 115 -14.49 17.72 12.03
N PRO A 116 -14.81 18.68 11.13
CA PRO A 116 -13.77 19.40 10.38
C PRO A 116 -12.92 20.43 11.14
N ILE A 117 -13.26 20.74 12.40
CA ILE A 117 -12.48 21.67 13.22
C ILE A 117 -11.70 20.85 14.25
N ASP A 118 -10.38 20.89 14.17
CA ASP A 118 -9.48 20.28 15.13
C ASP A 118 -8.98 21.29 16.15
N LEU A 119 -8.69 20.80 17.36
CA LEU A 119 -8.21 21.62 18.46
C LEU A 119 -6.75 21.32 18.77
N ASN A 120 -6.02 22.36 19.17
CA ASN A 120 -4.62 22.31 19.60
C ASN A 120 -3.74 21.51 18.62
N VAL A 121 -3.78 21.85 17.34
CA VAL A 121 -3.01 21.18 16.29
C VAL A 121 -1.55 21.66 16.35
N LEU A 122 -0.60 20.72 16.31
CA LEU A 122 0.83 21.02 16.28
C LEU A 122 1.24 21.41 14.85
N LYS A 123 2.00 22.48 14.71
CA LYS A 123 2.47 22.98 13.41
C LYS A 123 3.89 23.48 13.48
N TYR A 124 4.58 23.48 12.35
CA TYR A 124 5.78 24.31 12.21
C TYR A 124 5.43 25.80 12.05
N LYS A 125 6.36 26.66 12.47
CA LYS A 125 6.24 28.14 12.45
C LYS A 125 6.10 28.71 11.04
N SER A 126 6.70 28.08 10.03
CA SER A 126 6.67 28.56 8.64
C SER A 126 6.56 27.42 7.61
N GLU A 127 6.11 27.75 6.40
CA GLU A 127 6.08 26.81 5.27
C GLU A 127 7.49 26.36 4.86
N GLU A 128 8.52 27.18 5.07
CA GLU A 128 9.90 26.77 4.82
C GLU A 128 10.37 25.69 5.79
N ASP A 129 9.88 25.70 7.04
CA ASP A 129 10.21 24.67 8.01
C ASP A 129 9.63 23.32 7.57
N TYR A 130 8.41 23.30 7.04
CA TYR A 130 7.82 22.09 6.44
C TYR A 130 8.59 21.54 5.22
N LEU A 131 9.45 22.36 4.59
CA LEU A 131 10.32 21.92 3.49
C LEU A 131 11.72 21.50 3.97
N LYS A 132 12.15 21.97 5.15
CA LYS A 132 13.44 21.65 5.76
C LYS A 132 13.38 20.43 6.66
N GLU A 133 12.28 20.29 7.39
CA GLU A 133 12.01 19.19 8.31
C GLU A 133 11.50 17.99 7.52
N ASP A 134 12.02 16.81 7.86
CA ASP A 134 11.69 15.55 7.19
C ASP A 134 10.61 14.74 7.93
N ILE A 135 10.08 15.27 9.05
CA ILE A 135 9.10 14.60 9.93
C ILE A 135 7.88 15.48 10.19
N LEU A 136 6.82 14.92 10.77
CA LEU A 136 5.62 15.66 11.13
C LEU A 136 5.83 16.46 12.45
N PRO A 137 5.11 17.58 12.65
CA PRO A 137 5.16 18.35 13.90
C PRO A 137 4.89 17.50 15.15
N GLU A 138 3.94 16.57 15.08
CA GLU A 138 3.64 15.63 16.16
C GLU A 138 4.83 14.72 16.47
N ASP A 139 5.47 14.15 15.44
CA ASP A 139 6.63 13.28 15.60
C ASP A 139 7.83 14.04 16.14
N LYS A 140 8.00 15.31 15.74
CA LYS A 140 9.03 16.20 16.30
C LYS A 140 8.84 16.42 17.81
N VAL A 141 7.60 16.63 18.26
CA VAL A 141 7.29 16.73 19.70
C VAL A 141 7.59 15.42 20.43
N ILE A 142 7.27 14.27 19.81
CA ILE A 142 7.57 12.95 20.38
C ILE A 142 9.09 12.75 20.51
N GLU A 143 9.86 13.12 19.49
CA GLU A 143 11.33 13.06 19.54
C GLU A 143 11.89 13.95 20.65
N ILE A 144 11.41 15.19 20.78
CA ILE A 144 11.81 16.08 21.88
C ILE A 144 11.51 15.44 23.25
N ILE A 145 10.34 14.81 23.42
CA ILE A 145 9.97 14.12 24.67
C ILE A 145 10.93 12.96 24.96
N ILE A 146 11.26 12.13 23.96
CA ILE A 146 12.13 10.96 24.11
C ILE A 146 13.57 11.39 24.38
N GLU A 147 14.14 12.26 23.54
CA GLU A 147 15.54 12.69 23.61
C GLU A 147 15.87 13.40 24.94
N ASN A 148 14.88 14.10 25.51
CA ASN A 148 15.04 14.82 26.77
C ASN A 148 14.51 14.04 28.00
N ASN A 149 14.12 12.77 27.85
CA ASN A 149 13.57 11.91 28.91
C ASN A 149 12.37 12.54 29.66
N LEU A 150 11.48 13.23 28.93
CA LEU A 150 10.34 13.96 29.50
C LEU A 150 9.07 13.11 29.65
N LEU A 151 9.09 11.83 29.25
CA LEU A 151 7.89 10.99 29.26
C LEU A 151 7.23 10.90 30.64
N GLY A 152 8.01 10.69 31.71
CA GLY A 152 7.47 10.65 33.07
C GLY A 152 6.78 11.97 33.48
N GLU A 153 7.41 13.11 33.19
CA GLU A 153 6.82 14.44 33.45
C GLU A 153 5.55 14.66 32.61
N PHE A 154 5.57 14.23 31.36
CA PHE A 154 4.42 14.31 30.46
C PHE A 154 3.24 13.51 30.97
N LEU A 155 3.46 12.28 31.45
CA LEU A 155 2.39 11.44 32.00
C LEU A 155 1.72 12.05 33.25
N TYR A 156 2.44 12.87 34.03
CA TYR A 156 1.90 13.60 35.18
C TYR A 156 1.07 14.84 34.81
N THR A 157 1.01 15.22 33.53
CA THR A 157 0.19 16.35 33.09
C THR A 157 -1.30 16.01 33.10
N PHE A 158 -2.12 17.01 33.41
CA PHE A 158 -3.57 16.91 33.42
C PHE A 158 -4.23 18.24 33.05
N TYR A 159 -5.49 18.18 32.66
CA TYR A 159 -6.34 19.32 32.37
C TYR A 159 -7.61 19.26 33.22
N LYS A 160 -7.91 20.37 33.89
CA LYS A 160 -9.14 20.59 34.65
C LYS A 160 -9.71 21.96 34.30
N HIS A 161 -10.98 22.01 33.92
CA HIS A 161 -11.61 23.28 33.54
C HIS A 161 -11.79 24.19 34.77
N PRO A 162 -11.39 25.47 34.72
CA PRO A 162 -11.31 26.32 35.92
C PRO A 162 -12.65 26.90 36.41
N TYR A 163 -13.72 26.87 35.62
CA TYR A 163 -14.93 27.65 35.91
C TYR A 163 -16.16 26.84 36.36
N TYR A 164 -16.10 25.50 36.32
CA TYR A 164 -17.26 24.65 36.61
C TYR A 164 -16.82 23.24 37.00
N GLU A 165 -17.40 22.70 38.07
CA GLU A 165 -16.88 21.48 38.75
C GLU A 165 -17.21 20.18 38.01
N ASP A 166 -18.32 20.13 37.25
CA ASP A 166 -18.76 18.93 36.52
C ASP A 166 -18.21 18.85 35.09
N HIS A 167 -17.06 19.44 34.79
CA HIS A 167 -16.42 19.31 33.47
C HIS A 167 -15.65 18.01 33.30
N TYR A 168 -15.45 17.62 32.05
CA TYR A 168 -14.49 16.57 31.71
C TYR A 168 -13.09 16.90 32.23
N GLU A 169 -12.57 16.03 33.10
CA GLU A 169 -11.18 16.04 33.55
C GLU A 169 -10.35 15.11 32.66
N PHE A 170 -9.19 15.58 32.22
CA PHE A 170 -8.30 14.81 31.35
C PHE A 170 -6.96 14.58 32.03
N THR A 171 -6.46 13.34 32.01
CA THR A 171 -5.15 13.00 32.56
C THR A 171 -4.34 12.23 31.51
N THR A 172 -3.10 12.66 31.29
CA THR A 172 -2.24 12.05 30.27
C THR A 172 -1.91 10.59 30.62
N VAL A 173 -1.74 10.27 31.91
CA VAL A 173 -1.54 8.90 32.38
C VAL A 173 -2.72 7.96 32.06
N THR A 174 -3.97 8.40 32.15
CA THR A 174 -5.13 7.55 31.81
C THR A 174 -5.12 7.21 30.32
N ARG A 175 -4.77 8.18 29.47
CA ARG A 175 -4.59 7.95 28.04
C ARG A 175 -3.46 6.96 27.75
N ALA A 176 -2.35 7.04 28.50
CA ALA A 176 -1.25 6.07 28.39
C ALA A 176 -1.65 4.66 28.80
N ILE A 177 -2.41 4.53 29.90
CA ILE A 177 -2.99 3.24 30.32
C ILE A 177 -3.90 2.68 29.22
N ASN A 178 -4.75 3.50 28.61
CA ASN A 178 -5.63 3.07 27.52
C ASN A 178 -4.82 2.61 26.29
N ALA A 179 -3.77 3.34 25.92
CA ALA A 179 -2.89 2.95 24.80
C ALA A 179 -2.14 1.63 25.07
N LEU A 180 -1.74 1.36 26.32
CA LEU A 180 -1.16 0.08 26.73
C LEU A 180 -2.18 -1.06 26.72
N ASN A 181 -3.41 -0.81 27.20
CA ASN A 181 -4.50 -1.79 27.16
C ASN A 181 -4.84 -2.18 25.72
N GLU A 182 -4.85 -1.23 24.77
CA GLU A 182 -5.03 -1.51 23.34
C GLU A 182 -3.92 -2.39 22.75
N LYS A 183 -2.71 -2.35 23.33
CA LYS A 183 -1.59 -3.25 23.00
C LYS A 183 -1.67 -4.60 23.72
N GLY A 184 -2.74 -4.87 24.47
CA GLY A 184 -2.93 -6.11 25.23
C GLY A 184 -2.20 -6.14 26.57
N ILE A 185 -1.73 -4.99 27.07
CA ILE A 185 -1.07 -4.87 28.37
C ILE A 185 -2.08 -4.30 29.35
N ASP A 186 -2.79 -5.16 30.08
CA ASP A 186 -3.70 -4.72 31.16
C ASP A 186 -2.89 -4.06 32.27
N VAL A 187 -3.17 -2.80 32.58
CA VAL A 187 -2.43 -2.04 33.61
C VAL A 187 -3.27 -1.91 34.89
N PRO A 188 -2.88 -2.54 36.02
CA PRO A 188 -3.63 -2.51 37.28
C PRO A 188 -3.34 -1.22 38.07
N ILE A 189 -3.46 -0.07 37.41
CA ILE A 189 -3.20 1.25 37.99
C ILE A 189 -4.49 2.08 37.93
N GLU A 190 -4.86 2.64 39.07
CA GLU A 190 -5.93 3.63 39.18
C GLU A 190 -5.35 5.04 39.24
N VAL A 191 -6.08 5.98 38.63
CA VAL A 191 -5.70 7.39 38.53
C VAL A 191 -6.89 8.21 39.04
N ASN A 192 -6.65 8.99 40.10
CA ASN A 192 -7.65 9.89 40.67
C ASN A 192 -7.08 11.31 40.74
N LEU A 193 -7.87 12.29 40.31
CA LEU A 193 -7.50 13.70 40.40
C LEU A 193 -8.17 14.32 41.63
N GLU A 194 -7.40 14.57 42.70
CA GLU A 194 -7.90 15.20 43.92
C GLU A 194 -7.42 16.67 43.98
N GLY A 195 -8.28 17.59 43.57
CA GLY A 195 -7.96 19.02 43.56
C GLY A 195 -6.87 19.38 42.53
N LYS A 196 -5.63 19.53 43.00
CA LYS A 196 -4.43 19.78 42.14
C LYS A 196 -3.44 18.61 42.15
N ASP A 197 -3.71 17.56 42.91
CA ASP A 197 -2.80 16.43 43.06
C ASP A 197 -3.32 15.24 42.27
N LEU A 198 -2.46 14.69 41.40
CA LEU A 198 -2.74 13.49 40.63
C LEU A 198 -2.28 12.27 41.44
N LEU A 199 -3.24 11.52 42.00
CA LEU A 199 -2.97 10.30 42.76
C LEU A 199 -2.97 9.11 41.81
N ILE A 200 -1.79 8.50 41.64
CA ILE A 200 -1.59 7.31 40.80
C ILE A 200 -1.19 6.16 41.71
N ARG A 201 -2.00 5.11 41.78
CA ARG A 201 -1.80 3.99 42.71
C ARG A 201 -2.06 2.66 42.00
N TYR A 202 -1.42 1.60 42.50
CA TYR A 202 -1.81 0.25 42.08
C TYR A 202 -3.15 -0.12 42.70
N MET A 203 -3.99 -0.82 41.95
CA MET A 203 -5.30 -1.28 42.42
C MET A 203 -5.14 -2.32 43.54
N GLU A 204 -5.84 -2.14 44.66
CA GLU A 204 -5.70 -3.00 45.86
C GLU A 204 -6.19 -4.45 45.66
N ASN A 205 -7.08 -4.68 44.70
CA ASN A 205 -7.72 -5.99 44.44
C ASN A 205 -7.03 -6.81 43.34
N GLU A 206 -5.95 -6.31 42.74
CA GLU A 206 -5.20 -6.93 41.65
C GLU A 206 -3.91 -7.59 42.17
N ASP A 207 -3.44 -8.67 41.54
CA ASP A 207 -2.16 -9.32 41.89
C ASP A 207 -0.98 -8.56 41.22
N VAL A 208 -0.69 -7.38 41.78
CA VAL A 208 0.33 -6.43 41.28
C VAL A 208 1.71 -7.08 41.24
N ASP A 209 2.08 -7.87 42.25
CA ASP A 209 3.38 -8.55 42.33
C ASP A 209 3.59 -9.53 41.16
N LYS A 210 2.54 -10.26 40.80
CA LYS A 210 2.54 -11.16 39.65
C LYS A 210 2.56 -10.39 38.34
N TRP A 211 1.83 -9.27 38.26
CA TRP A 211 1.83 -8.40 37.09
C TRP A 211 3.21 -7.76 36.84
N LEU A 212 3.86 -7.23 37.88
CA LEU A 212 5.22 -6.68 37.80
C LEU A 212 6.21 -7.74 37.32
N SER A 213 6.13 -8.95 37.88
CA SER A 213 7.01 -10.06 37.49
C SER A 213 6.81 -10.50 36.04
N ARG A 214 5.56 -10.54 35.55
CA ARG A 214 5.24 -10.88 34.15
C ARG A 214 5.79 -9.87 33.15
N ASN A 215 5.87 -8.61 33.54
CA ASN A 215 6.36 -7.52 32.70
C ASN A 215 7.85 -7.19 32.95
N ASN A 216 8.59 -8.03 33.67
CA ASN A 216 10.00 -7.82 34.02
C ASN A 216 10.28 -6.50 34.77
N LEU A 217 9.34 -6.05 35.61
CA LEU A 217 9.44 -4.83 36.41
C LEU A 217 9.89 -5.13 37.85
N GLN A 218 10.54 -4.16 38.49
CA GLN A 218 10.99 -4.26 39.89
C GLN A 218 9.79 -4.19 40.85
N LYS A 219 9.86 -4.85 42.01
CA LYS A 219 8.74 -4.93 42.97
C LYS A 219 8.36 -3.59 43.62
N ASP A 220 9.32 -2.70 43.78
CA ASP A 220 9.20 -1.39 44.44
C ASP A 220 9.08 -0.22 43.44
N ILE A 221 8.88 -0.52 42.16
CA ILE A 221 8.70 0.48 41.11
C ILE A 221 7.41 1.29 41.32
N SER A 222 7.51 2.61 41.20
CA SER A 222 6.32 3.46 41.28
C SER A 222 5.40 3.22 40.06
N PRO A 223 4.07 3.41 40.20
CA PRO A 223 3.13 3.23 39.09
C PRO A 223 3.51 4.00 37.81
N ILE A 224 3.98 5.25 37.96
CA ILE A 224 4.37 6.07 36.81
C ILE A 224 5.64 5.56 36.13
N GLU A 225 6.61 5.09 36.90
CA GLU A 225 7.86 4.53 36.38
C GLU A 225 7.58 3.19 35.70
N ALA A 226 6.64 2.40 36.23
CA ALA A 226 6.14 1.19 35.57
C ALA A 226 5.55 1.51 34.20
N ILE A 227 4.65 2.51 34.10
CA ILE A 227 4.06 2.92 32.82
C ILE A 227 5.15 3.44 31.86
N THR A 228 6.07 4.26 32.35
CA THR A 228 7.17 4.83 31.54
C THR A 228 8.05 3.72 30.96
N ARG A 229 8.38 2.69 31.75
CA ARG A 229 9.14 1.51 31.29
C ARG A 229 8.37 0.56 30.39
N LEU A 230 7.05 0.48 30.55
CA LEU A 230 6.21 -0.30 29.64
C LEU A 230 6.08 0.37 28.27
N ILE A 231 6.06 1.70 28.24
CA ILE A 231 6.10 2.46 26.99
C ILE A 231 7.47 2.32 26.34
N ASP A 232 8.56 2.31 27.11
CA ASP A 232 9.95 2.13 26.66
C ASP A 232 10.33 3.02 25.45
N ASN A 233 9.84 4.26 25.44
CA ASN A 233 9.97 5.19 24.31
C ASN A 233 9.41 4.68 22.96
N ASP A 234 8.46 3.74 22.97
CA ASP A 234 7.71 3.34 21.78
C ASP A 234 6.94 4.54 21.23
N LYS A 235 7.47 5.12 20.15
CA LYS A 235 6.89 6.27 19.45
C LYS A 235 5.42 6.04 19.08
N ASN A 236 4.99 4.81 18.80
CA ASN A 236 3.59 4.53 18.45
C ASN A 236 2.66 4.69 19.65
N ILE A 237 3.08 4.23 20.82
CA ILE A 237 2.30 4.42 22.06
C ILE A 237 2.27 5.91 22.42
N ILE A 238 3.42 6.59 22.33
CA ILE A 238 3.49 8.04 22.59
C ILE A 238 2.62 8.81 21.58
N ARG A 239 2.60 8.41 20.30
CA ARG A 239 1.71 9.00 19.29
C ARG A 239 0.24 8.87 19.68
N LYS A 240 -0.22 7.72 20.18
CA LYS A 240 -1.60 7.54 20.68
C LYS A 240 -1.92 8.41 21.89
N ILE A 241 -0.93 8.67 22.75
CA ILE A 241 -1.09 9.58 23.89
C ILE A 241 -1.25 11.01 23.37
N VAL A 242 -0.32 11.46 22.52
CA VAL A 242 -0.28 12.81 21.95
C VAL A 242 -1.47 13.09 21.04
N ASP A 243 -2.05 12.11 20.34
CA ASP A 243 -3.16 12.29 19.36
C ASP A 243 -4.38 13.03 19.93
N HIS A 244 -4.58 12.99 21.26
CA HIS A 244 -5.69 13.69 21.90
C HIS A 244 -5.45 15.22 21.97
N PRO A 245 -6.43 16.08 21.61
CA PRO A 245 -6.25 17.54 21.57
C PRO A 245 -5.75 18.17 22.88
N LEU A 246 -6.25 17.70 24.03
CA LEU A 246 -5.77 18.20 25.32
C LEU A 246 -4.34 17.70 25.60
N SER A 247 -4.00 16.48 25.18
CA SER A 247 -2.66 15.92 25.37
C SER A 247 -1.63 16.64 24.49
N ARG A 248 -1.93 16.97 23.22
CA ARG A 248 -1.07 17.81 22.37
C ARG A 248 -0.71 19.13 23.05
N LYS A 249 -1.71 19.80 23.63
CA LYS A 249 -1.50 21.06 24.34
C LYS A 249 -0.62 20.88 25.57
N LEU A 250 -0.89 19.85 26.38
CA LEU A 250 -0.08 19.56 27.57
C LEU A 250 1.37 19.18 27.21
N ALA A 251 1.57 18.42 26.12
CA ALA A 251 2.89 18.08 25.59
C ALA A 251 3.65 19.35 25.17
N TYR A 252 2.99 20.23 24.41
CA TYR A 252 3.56 21.50 23.98
C TYR A 252 3.88 22.42 25.16
N ASP A 253 2.95 22.57 26.11
CA ASP A 253 3.15 23.42 27.29
C ASP A 253 4.32 22.90 28.15
N LEU A 254 4.49 21.57 28.25
CA LEU A 254 5.63 20.95 28.91
C LEU A 254 6.95 21.28 28.19
N ILE A 255 7.08 21.02 26.89
CA ILE A 255 8.33 21.29 26.17
C ILE A 255 8.64 22.80 26.15
N LYS A 256 7.61 23.65 26.05
CA LYS A 256 7.75 25.11 26.11
C LYS A 256 8.19 25.58 27.49
N SER A 257 7.73 24.95 28.56
CA SER A 257 8.20 25.27 29.93
C SER A 257 9.68 24.95 30.14
N LYS A 258 10.28 24.16 29.24
CA LYS A 258 11.70 23.77 29.23
C LYS A 258 12.50 24.50 28.14
N ASP A 259 11.89 25.43 27.40
CA ASP A 259 12.46 26.12 26.24
C ASP A 259 12.92 25.16 25.12
N LEU A 260 12.17 24.06 24.90
CA LEU A 260 12.47 22.99 23.92
C LEU A 260 11.54 22.98 22.71
N GLU A 261 10.67 23.99 22.52
CA GLU A 261 9.66 23.98 21.46
C GLU A 261 10.22 24.17 20.04
N GLU A 262 11.48 24.57 19.89
CA GLU A 262 12.16 24.78 18.59
C GLU A 262 11.33 25.61 17.59
N ASN A 263 10.97 25.04 16.43
CA ASN A 263 10.14 25.63 15.38
C ASN A 263 8.67 25.19 15.44
N ILE A 264 8.22 24.58 16.54
CA ILE A 264 6.86 24.11 16.76
C ILE A 264 5.99 25.21 17.38
N ILE A 265 4.72 25.25 16.97
CA ILE A 265 3.64 26.04 17.57
C ILE A 265 2.38 25.17 17.72
N VAL A 266 1.49 25.59 18.61
CA VAL A 266 0.13 25.02 18.71
C VAL A 266 -0.88 26.03 18.17
N GLU A 267 -1.66 25.61 17.18
CA GLU A 267 -2.84 26.34 16.73
C GLU A 267 -4.08 25.83 17.48
N GLU A 268 -4.74 26.71 18.21
CA GLU A 268 -5.86 26.33 19.09
C GLU A 268 -7.08 25.81 18.31
N TYR A 269 -7.39 26.41 17.15
CA TYR A 269 -8.48 26.00 16.26
C TYR A 269 -7.95 25.89 14.83
N SER A 270 -8.04 24.70 14.24
CA SER A 270 -7.59 24.43 12.89
C SER A 270 -8.71 23.84 12.05
N LEU A 271 -8.81 24.24 10.78
CA LEU A 271 -9.72 23.59 9.82
C LEU A 271 -8.98 22.48 9.11
N LYS A 272 -9.44 21.24 9.30
CA LYS A 272 -8.85 20.03 8.71
C LYS A 272 -8.70 20.15 7.19
N PHE A 273 -9.69 20.73 6.50
CA PHE A 273 -9.65 20.94 5.05
C PHE A 273 -8.49 21.82 4.59
N ASP A 274 -8.12 22.85 5.37
CA ASP A 274 -7.04 23.76 5.02
C ASP A 274 -5.67 23.07 5.20
N GLU A 275 -5.55 22.23 6.24
CA GLU A 275 -4.34 21.46 6.49
C GLU A 275 -4.14 20.34 5.46
N GLU A 276 -5.21 19.63 5.09
CA GLU A 276 -5.20 18.63 4.03
C GLU A 276 -4.85 19.25 2.66
N TYR A 277 -5.38 20.45 2.37
CA TYR A 277 -5.02 21.21 1.18
C TYR A 277 -3.53 21.55 1.14
N LYS A 278 -2.99 22.15 2.22
CA LYS A 278 -1.56 22.51 2.30
C LYS A 278 -0.66 21.28 2.19
N ALA A 279 -1.01 20.19 2.87
CA ALA A 279 -0.26 18.93 2.80
C ALA A 279 -0.22 18.39 1.37
N GLN A 280 -1.37 18.29 0.70
CA GLN A 280 -1.43 17.85 -0.70
C GLN A 280 -0.65 18.79 -1.62
N LYS A 281 -0.75 20.11 -1.43
CA LYS A 281 0.02 21.09 -2.22
C LYS A 281 1.52 20.86 -2.07
N ARG A 282 2.02 20.62 -0.85
CA ARG A 282 3.43 20.27 -0.58
C ARG A 282 3.84 18.98 -1.29
N THR A 283 3.01 17.93 -1.25
CA THR A 283 3.28 16.68 -1.99
C THR A 283 3.42 16.94 -3.49
N LEU A 284 2.53 17.74 -4.07
CA LEU A 284 2.58 18.06 -5.50
C LEU A 284 3.78 18.94 -5.87
N MET A 285 4.21 19.86 -4.99
CA MET A 285 5.45 20.62 -5.15
C MET A 285 6.70 19.73 -5.12
N GLY A 286 6.69 18.68 -4.28
CA GLY A 286 7.75 17.67 -4.28
C GLY A 286 7.75 16.80 -5.55
N LEU A 287 6.60 16.66 -6.21
CA LEU A 287 6.47 15.90 -7.46
C LEU A 287 6.86 16.72 -8.71
N SER A 288 6.54 18.01 -8.77
CA SER A 288 6.87 18.85 -9.93
C SER A 288 7.28 20.26 -9.50
N ASP A 289 8.44 20.71 -10.00
CA ASP A 289 8.92 22.07 -9.80
C ASP A 289 7.99 23.14 -10.40
N LYS A 290 7.07 22.76 -11.29
CA LYS A 290 6.08 23.69 -11.88
C LYS A 290 4.93 24.00 -10.94
N VAL A 291 4.70 23.14 -9.95
CA VAL A 291 3.71 23.40 -8.90
C VAL A 291 4.31 24.36 -7.88
N LYS A 292 3.67 25.51 -7.67
CA LYS A 292 4.11 26.54 -6.71
C LYS A 292 3.00 26.84 -5.69
N PRO A 293 3.29 27.41 -4.52
CA PRO A 293 2.25 27.72 -3.53
C PRO A 293 1.07 28.55 -4.06
N HIS A 294 1.30 29.39 -5.08
CA HIS A 294 0.30 30.31 -5.67
C HIS A 294 -0.35 29.79 -6.97
N THR A 295 0.05 28.62 -7.48
CA THR A 295 -0.56 28.02 -8.68
C THR A 295 -1.96 27.50 -8.38
N THR A 296 -2.86 27.62 -9.37
CA THR A 296 -4.24 27.16 -9.29
C THR A 296 -4.35 25.63 -9.41
N ALA A 297 -5.47 25.05 -8.96
CA ALA A 297 -5.72 23.61 -9.11
C ALA A 297 -5.71 23.17 -10.58
N LYS A 298 -6.18 24.03 -11.50
CA LYS A 298 -6.13 23.77 -12.94
C LYS A 298 -4.70 23.68 -13.45
N GLU A 299 -3.88 24.69 -13.14
CA GLU A 299 -2.48 24.74 -13.55
C GLU A 299 -1.72 23.52 -13.02
N ASP A 300 -1.92 23.16 -11.76
CA ASP A 300 -1.27 21.99 -11.17
C ASP A 300 -1.66 20.70 -11.84
N PHE A 301 -2.97 20.46 -12.03
CA PHE A 301 -3.46 19.26 -12.68
C PHE A 301 -2.87 19.13 -14.09
N VAL A 302 -2.92 20.21 -14.87
CA VAL A 302 -2.39 20.24 -16.24
C VAL A 302 -0.88 20.05 -16.25
N ASN A 303 -0.13 20.74 -15.40
CA ASN A 303 1.33 20.62 -15.32
C ASN A 303 1.76 19.20 -14.99
N ILE A 304 1.16 18.59 -13.96
CA ILE A 304 1.46 17.21 -13.55
C ILE A 304 1.07 16.23 -14.65
N PHE A 305 -0.13 16.36 -15.22
CA PHE A 305 -0.58 15.47 -16.29
C PHE A 305 0.32 15.54 -17.52
N VAL A 306 0.66 16.75 -17.97
CA VAL A 306 1.54 16.97 -19.13
C VAL A 306 2.94 16.43 -18.90
N GLU A 307 3.45 16.50 -17.67
CA GLU A 307 4.79 16.04 -17.33
C GLU A 307 4.88 14.52 -17.17
N TYR A 308 3.85 13.87 -16.62
CA TYR A 308 3.93 12.47 -16.20
C TYR A 308 3.03 11.49 -16.96
N SER A 309 1.88 11.93 -17.51
CA SER A 309 0.82 11.03 -17.97
C SER A 309 0.29 11.29 -19.39
N LEU A 310 0.62 12.44 -20.00
CA LEU A 310 0.14 12.79 -21.36
C LEU A 310 0.57 11.76 -22.40
N HIS A 311 1.82 11.32 -22.36
CA HIS A 311 2.35 10.33 -23.30
C HIS A 311 1.54 9.02 -23.24
N ASN A 312 1.39 8.46 -22.04
CA ASN A 312 0.66 7.21 -21.82
C ASN A 312 -0.82 7.32 -22.22
N LEU A 313 -1.47 8.47 -22.02
CA LEU A 313 -2.86 8.67 -22.45
C LEU A 313 -2.99 8.65 -23.98
N LEU A 314 -2.05 9.28 -24.70
CA LEU A 314 -2.13 9.41 -26.15
C LEU A 314 -1.96 8.06 -26.86
N GLU A 315 -1.19 7.11 -26.30
CA GLU A 315 -1.05 5.76 -26.86
C GLU A 315 -2.29 4.87 -26.70
N ARG A 316 -3.27 5.27 -25.87
CA ARG A 316 -4.42 4.44 -25.53
C ARG A 316 -5.57 4.55 -26.53
N VAL A 317 -6.19 3.40 -26.74
CA VAL A 317 -7.51 3.28 -27.35
C VAL A 317 -8.53 2.97 -26.25
N ILE A 318 -9.60 3.75 -26.16
CA ILE A 318 -10.59 3.61 -25.09
C ILE A 318 -11.92 3.18 -25.69
N VAL A 319 -12.31 1.94 -25.40
CA VAL A 319 -13.60 1.36 -25.80
C VAL A 319 -14.62 1.59 -24.68
N LYS A 320 -15.77 2.18 -24.98
CA LYS A 320 -16.87 2.29 -24.01
C LYS A 320 -17.64 0.97 -23.92
N GLU A 321 -17.97 0.53 -22.71
CA GLU A 321 -18.81 -0.64 -22.51
C GLU A 321 -20.19 -0.47 -23.16
N GLY A 322 -20.50 -1.31 -24.14
CA GLY A 322 -21.82 -1.36 -24.79
C GLY A 322 -21.99 -0.50 -26.05
N GLU A 323 -20.96 0.23 -26.50
CA GLU A 323 -20.98 1.05 -27.72
C GLU A 323 -19.89 0.60 -28.71
N GLU A 324 -20.14 0.71 -30.03
CA GLU A 324 -19.11 0.46 -31.08
C GLU A 324 -18.09 1.62 -31.20
N ASP A 325 -18.38 2.76 -30.57
CA ASP A 325 -17.58 3.98 -30.64
C ASP A 325 -16.34 3.91 -29.75
N VAL A 326 -15.21 4.34 -30.33
CA VAL A 326 -13.89 4.29 -29.71
C VAL A 326 -13.37 5.71 -29.52
N ILE A 327 -12.94 6.04 -28.30
CA ILE A 327 -12.30 7.32 -28.00
C ILE A 327 -10.80 7.16 -28.18
N VAL A 328 -10.21 8.01 -29.02
CA VAL A 328 -8.77 8.06 -29.26
C VAL A 328 -8.26 9.46 -28.90
N PRO A 329 -7.67 9.65 -27.69
CA PRO A 329 -7.20 10.95 -27.23
C PRO A 329 -6.24 11.64 -28.20
N GLY A 330 -5.39 10.85 -28.87
CA GLY A 330 -4.49 11.32 -29.92
C GLY A 330 -5.16 12.07 -31.06
N LYS A 331 -6.29 11.53 -31.54
CA LYS A 331 -7.05 12.14 -32.63
C LYS A 331 -7.66 13.48 -32.20
N ILE A 332 -8.20 13.53 -30.99
CA ILE A 332 -8.81 14.76 -30.43
C ILE A 332 -7.76 15.87 -30.32
N LEU A 333 -6.53 15.55 -29.92
CA LEU A 333 -5.43 16.53 -29.85
C LEU A 333 -5.05 17.07 -31.23
N ILE A 334 -5.01 16.20 -32.25
CA ILE A 334 -4.74 16.59 -33.65
C ILE A 334 -5.84 17.52 -34.17
N ASP A 335 -7.11 17.14 -33.98
CA ASP A 335 -8.26 17.94 -34.40
C ASP A 335 -8.23 19.33 -33.76
N LEU A 336 -7.92 19.42 -32.46
CA LEU A 336 -7.79 20.69 -31.74
C LEU A 336 -6.65 21.58 -32.30
N LEU A 337 -5.52 20.98 -32.67
CA LEU A 337 -4.41 21.71 -33.31
C LEU A 337 -4.81 22.27 -34.67
N ILE A 338 -5.56 21.50 -35.46
CA ILE A 338 -6.09 21.92 -36.77
C ILE A 338 -7.05 23.10 -36.61
N GLU A 339 -7.97 23.04 -35.63
CA GLU A 339 -8.89 24.14 -35.31
C GLU A 339 -8.16 25.44 -34.96
N LYS A 340 -6.99 25.36 -34.31
CA LYS A 340 -6.13 26.51 -33.99
C LYS A 340 -5.27 26.98 -35.17
N GLY A 341 -5.52 26.47 -36.37
CA GLY A 341 -4.86 26.89 -37.62
C GLY A 341 -3.45 26.34 -37.78
N LYS A 342 -3.11 25.23 -37.10
CA LYS A 342 -1.83 24.54 -37.26
C LYS A 342 -1.94 23.50 -38.38
N LYS A 343 -0.89 23.37 -39.20
CA LYS A 343 -0.83 22.34 -40.24
C LYS A 343 -0.64 20.97 -39.59
N GLU A 344 -1.43 20.00 -40.03
CA GLU A 344 -1.44 18.60 -39.59
C GLU A 344 -0.15 17.89 -40.05
N PRO A 345 0.81 17.60 -39.15
CA PRO A 345 2.04 16.90 -39.52
C PRO A 345 1.96 15.39 -39.22
N VAL A 346 0.98 14.97 -38.41
CA VAL A 346 0.87 13.62 -37.84
C VAL A 346 -0.57 13.14 -38.01
N SER A 347 -0.71 11.96 -38.60
CA SER A 347 -1.92 11.15 -38.72
C SER A 347 -1.87 9.97 -37.75
N ILE A 348 -3.02 9.36 -37.48
CA ILE A 348 -3.14 8.22 -36.57
C ILE A 348 -3.92 7.09 -37.23
N GLU A 349 -3.51 5.87 -36.95
CA GLU A 349 -4.23 4.63 -37.27
C GLU A 349 -4.46 3.84 -35.98
N VAL A 350 -5.66 3.29 -35.81
CA VAL A 350 -5.99 2.41 -34.68
C VAL A 350 -5.66 0.98 -35.07
N SER A 351 -5.07 0.21 -34.17
CA SER A 351 -4.72 -1.20 -34.38
C SER A 351 -5.96 -2.09 -34.61
N GLU A 352 -5.80 -3.23 -35.29
CA GLU A 352 -6.91 -4.15 -35.62
C GLU A 352 -7.62 -4.72 -34.37
N ASP A 353 -6.89 -4.88 -33.28
CA ASP A 353 -7.33 -5.33 -31.96
C ASP A 353 -7.91 -4.21 -31.08
N LYS A 354 -7.91 -2.95 -31.56
CA LYS A 354 -8.45 -1.76 -30.88
C LYS A 354 -7.87 -1.52 -29.48
N ASP A 355 -6.61 -1.86 -29.27
CA ASP A 355 -5.92 -1.65 -27.99
C ASP A 355 -4.85 -0.55 -28.04
N SER A 356 -4.37 -0.19 -29.23
CA SER A 356 -3.23 0.70 -29.43
C SER A 356 -3.37 1.61 -30.65
N VAL A 357 -2.63 2.72 -30.64
CA VAL A 357 -2.62 3.73 -31.70
C VAL A 357 -1.23 3.80 -32.34
N ILE A 358 -1.19 3.81 -33.67
CA ILE A 358 0.02 4.01 -34.45
C ILE A 358 -0.01 5.42 -35.04
N TYR A 359 0.94 6.25 -34.65
CA TYR A 359 1.11 7.60 -35.19
C TYR A 359 2.05 7.58 -36.40
N LYS A 360 1.73 8.34 -37.46
CA LYS A 360 2.49 8.42 -38.73
C LYS A 360 2.55 9.87 -39.24
N PHE A 361 3.61 10.30 -39.91
CA PHE A 361 3.63 11.63 -40.52
C PHE A 361 2.77 11.72 -41.81
N THR A 362 2.18 12.87 -42.09
CA THR A 362 1.21 13.08 -43.20
C THR A 362 1.80 13.43 -44.57
N GLU A 363 3.08 13.83 -44.68
CA GLU A 363 3.97 13.78 -45.87
C GLU A 363 5.18 14.72 -45.68
N GLY A 364 6.37 14.29 -46.12
CA GLY A 364 7.52 15.19 -46.34
C GLY A 364 8.36 15.63 -45.12
N HIS A 365 8.40 14.86 -44.03
CA HIS A 365 9.18 15.20 -42.83
C HIS A 365 10.25 14.13 -42.46
N ILE A 366 11.21 14.59 -41.66
CA ILE A 366 12.54 14.01 -41.39
C ILE A 366 12.46 12.61 -40.75
N VAL A 367 13.44 11.77 -41.06
CA VAL A 367 13.45 10.31 -40.87
C VAL A 367 13.57 9.86 -39.40
N ASP A 368 13.88 10.75 -38.46
CA ASP A 368 14.32 10.35 -37.12
C ASP A 368 13.41 10.80 -35.94
N GLU A 369 12.42 11.67 -36.16
CA GLU A 369 11.50 12.10 -35.08
C GLU A 369 10.32 11.14 -34.88
N LYS A 370 10.00 10.73 -33.65
CA LYS A 370 8.78 9.93 -33.39
C LYS A 370 7.53 10.81 -33.57
N PRO A 371 6.54 10.40 -34.40
CA PRO A 371 5.36 11.22 -34.69
C PRO A 371 4.57 11.68 -33.44
N LEU A 372 4.49 10.84 -32.40
CA LEU A 372 3.83 11.20 -31.15
C LEU A 372 4.55 12.31 -30.37
N GLU A 373 5.89 12.28 -30.33
CA GLU A 373 6.68 13.32 -29.67
C GLU A 373 6.49 14.66 -30.37
N ARG A 374 6.52 14.66 -31.72
CA ARG A 374 6.27 15.88 -32.51
C ARG A 374 4.90 16.47 -32.23
N LEU A 375 3.89 15.61 -32.11
CA LEU A 375 2.52 16.02 -31.78
C LEU A 375 2.46 16.70 -30.40
N ILE A 376 3.10 16.12 -29.38
CA ILE A 376 3.15 16.69 -28.03
C ILE A 376 3.88 18.03 -28.02
N GLU A 377 4.98 18.16 -28.76
CA GLU A 377 5.72 19.42 -28.85
C GLU A 377 4.94 20.52 -29.54
N LEU A 378 4.31 20.22 -30.69
CA LEU A 378 3.43 21.15 -31.37
C LEU A 378 2.28 21.61 -30.48
N ALA A 379 1.76 20.70 -29.65
CA ALA A 379 0.75 21.02 -28.66
C ALA A 379 1.28 21.96 -27.56
N LYS A 380 2.52 21.79 -27.11
CA LYS A 380 3.20 22.70 -26.17
C LYS A 380 3.45 24.08 -26.79
N GLU A 381 4.05 24.14 -27.98
CA GLU A 381 4.34 25.38 -28.72
C GLU A 381 3.07 26.19 -29.02
N SER A 382 1.98 25.48 -29.32
CA SER A 382 0.70 26.09 -29.64
C SER A 382 -0.13 26.44 -28.40
N ASN A 383 0.37 26.14 -27.20
CA ASN A 383 -0.30 26.35 -25.92
C ASN A 383 -1.73 25.77 -25.86
N VAL A 384 -1.96 24.63 -26.51
CA VAL A 384 -3.29 23.98 -26.59
C VAL A 384 -3.48 22.90 -25.53
N LEU A 385 -2.42 22.48 -24.83
CA LEU A 385 -2.50 21.38 -23.86
C LEU A 385 -3.44 21.67 -22.69
N GLU A 386 -3.48 22.92 -22.21
CA GLU A 386 -4.42 23.29 -21.15
C GLU A 386 -5.87 23.14 -21.62
N GLU A 387 -6.16 23.56 -22.86
CA GLU A 387 -7.48 23.44 -23.49
C GLU A 387 -7.84 21.97 -23.70
N PHE A 388 -6.92 21.18 -24.28
CA PHE A 388 -7.07 19.74 -24.50
C PHE A 388 -7.41 18.99 -23.22
N VAL A 389 -6.62 19.18 -22.16
CA VAL A 389 -6.81 18.51 -20.87
C VAL A 389 -8.12 18.96 -20.20
N SER A 390 -8.58 20.18 -20.48
CA SER A 390 -9.81 20.73 -19.92
C SER A 390 -11.08 20.31 -20.67
N MET A 391 -10.97 19.64 -21.83
CA MET A 391 -12.14 19.17 -22.58
C MET A 391 -12.92 18.12 -21.77
N ASP A 392 -14.26 18.21 -21.77
CA ASP A 392 -15.13 17.31 -21.00
C ASP A 392 -14.90 15.82 -21.29
N ILE A 393 -14.47 15.48 -22.51
CA ILE A 393 -14.14 14.12 -22.92
C ILE A 393 -12.76 13.64 -22.44
N ILE A 394 -11.77 14.55 -22.35
CA ILE A 394 -10.38 14.21 -22.00
C ILE A 394 -10.16 14.25 -20.50
N LYS A 395 -10.78 15.20 -19.81
CA LYS A 395 -10.59 15.48 -18.39
C LYS A 395 -10.76 14.23 -17.50
N PRO A 396 -11.80 13.37 -17.66
CA PRO A 396 -11.93 12.13 -16.89
C PRO A 396 -10.85 11.10 -17.25
N LEU A 397 -10.44 11.06 -18.51
CA LEU A 397 -9.40 10.13 -19.00
C LEU A 397 -8.02 10.51 -18.49
N ALA A 398 -7.73 11.81 -18.40
CA ALA A 398 -6.51 12.33 -17.81
C ALA A 398 -6.40 11.96 -16.32
N GLN A 399 -7.51 12.06 -15.58
CA GLN A 399 -7.55 11.63 -14.18
C GLN A 399 -7.38 10.11 -14.02
N ASP A 400 -8.05 9.29 -14.85
CA ASP A 400 -7.85 7.83 -14.89
C ASP A 400 -6.39 7.46 -15.16
N GLN A 401 -5.76 8.14 -16.11
CA GLN A 401 -4.37 7.87 -16.47
C GLN A 401 -3.40 8.24 -15.33
N LEU A 402 -3.57 9.41 -14.69
CA LEU A 402 -2.77 9.80 -13.52
C LEU A 402 -2.84 8.74 -12.42
N LEU A 403 -4.05 8.23 -12.12
CA LEU A 403 -4.23 7.19 -11.10
C LEU A 403 -3.55 5.86 -11.48
N LYS A 404 -3.60 5.48 -12.77
CA LYS A 404 -2.88 4.29 -13.29
C LYS A 404 -1.37 4.43 -13.19
N ASP A 405 -0.87 5.64 -13.40
CA ASP A 405 0.54 5.98 -13.23
C ASP A 405 0.93 6.17 -11.74
N GLY A 406 0.00 5.94 -10.81
CA GLY A 406 0.23 6.02 -9.36
C GLY A 406 0.18 7.42 -8.77
N ILE A 407 -0.29 8.42 -9.53
CA ILE A 407 -0.32 9.82 -9.12
C ILE A 407 -1.75 10.22 -8.75
N ASN A 408 -1.99 10.52 -7.48
CA ASN A 408 -3.27 11.06 -7.02
C ASN A 408 -3.14 12.55 -6.65
N THR A 409 -3.65 13.43 -7.51
CA THR A 409 -3.59 14.88 -7.31
C THR A 409 -4.59 15.40 -6.29
N ARG A 410 -5.63 14.63 -5.96
CA ARG A 410 -6.79 15.06 -5.16
C ARG A 410 -7.41 16.37 -5.63
N ILE A 411 -7.38 16.61 -6.95
CA ILE A 411 -8.06 17.71 -7.61
C ILE A 411 -9.33 17.16 -8.23
N SER A 412 -10.47 17.74 -7.86
CA SER A 412 -11.75 17.41 -8.45
C SER A 412 -11.84 18.02 -9.84
N ILE A 413 -12.40 17.26 -10.77
CA ILE A 413 -12.61 17.66 -12.15
C ILE A 413 -14.09 17.75 -12.54
N ALA A 414 -14.99 17.44 -11.60
CA ALA A 414 -16.43 17.27 -11.86
C ALA A 414 -17.12 18.55 -12.38
N ASN A 415 -16.70 19.71 -11.88
CA ASN A 415 -17.10 21.03 -12.39
C ASN A 415 -15.83 21.76 -12.84
N ASP A 416 -15.48 22.88 -12.20
CA ASP A 416 -14.15 23.49 -12.34
C ASP A 416 -13.08 22.67 -11.62
N PHE A 417 -11.84 22.82 -12.07
CA PHE A 417 -10.69 22.25 -11.38
C PHE A 417 -10.54 22.93 -10.02
N GLU A 418 -10.72 22.16 -8.96
CA GLU A 418 -10.60 22.66 -7.60
C GLU A 418 -10.16 21.51 -6.69
N TYR A 419 -9.34 21.81 -5.70
CA TYR A 419 -8.91 20.79 -4.74
C TYR A 419 -10.11 20.21 -4.02
N VAL A 420 -10.13 18.88 -3.88
CA VAL A 420 -11.21 18.16 -3.20
C VAL A 420 -11.46 18.76 -1.80
N PHE A 421 -10.39 19.09 -1.07
CA PHE A 421 -10.48 19.66 0.27
C PHE A 421 -11.10 21.06 0.31
N ILE A 422 -10.80 21.92 -0.67
CA ILE A 422 -11.38 23.26 -0.78
C ILE A 422 -12.86 23.19 -1.15
N ASN A 423 -13.23 22.29 -2.07
CA ASN A 423 -14.63 21.98 -2.36
C ASN A 423 -15.37 21.48 -1.11
N ASN A 424 -14.76 20.57 -0.34
CA ASN A 424 -15.32 20.05 0.89
C ASN A 424 -15.53 21.17 1.94
N LYS A 425 -14.56 22.07 2.10
CA LYS A 425 -14.68 23.26 2.96
C LYS A 425 -15.86 24.13 2.53
N ARG A 426 -15.93 24.50 1.24
CA ARG A 426 -17.00 25.35 0.69
C ARG A 426 -18.38 24.71 0.92
N ASN A 427 -18.51 23.42 0.64
CA ASN A 427 -19.74 22.66 0.83
C ASN A 427 -20.14 22.59 2.32
N TRP A 428 -19.19 22.33 3.21
CA TRP A 428 -19.44 22.27 4.65
C TRP A 428 -19.85 23.62 5.23
N PHE A 429 -19.19 24.71 4.83
CA PHE A 429 -19.54 26.08 5.24
C PHE A 429 -20.95 26.46 4.76
N ASN A 430 -21.23 26.25 3.47
CA ASN A 430 -22.54 26.53 2.89
C ASN A 430 -23.66 25.72 3.56
N GLY A 431 -23.43 24.41 3.76
CA GLY A 431 -24.38 23.54 4.46
C GLY A 431 -24.67 23.98 5.90
N ASN A 432 -23.65 24.53 6.57
CA ASN A 432 -23.77 25.05 7.92
C ASN A 432 -24.15 26.54 8.01
N LYS A 433 -24.39 27.22 6.87
CA LYS A 433 -24.68 28.67 6.80
C LYS A 433 -23.59 29.52 7.46
N ILE A 434 -22.34 29.11 7.28
CA ILE A 434 -21.15 29.82 7.75
C ILE A 434 -20.60 30.62 6.57
N ASP A 435 -20.08 31.82 6.86
CA ASP A 435 -19.48 32.68 5.84
C ASP A 435 -18.10 32.11 5.46
N LEU A 436 -17.80 32.04 4.16
CA LEU A 436 -16.59 31.39 3.61
C LEU A 436 -15.29 31.99 4.15
N ASP A 437 -15.31 33.26 4.53
CA ASP A 437 -14.17 33.97 5.12
C ASP A 437 -14.05 33.77 6.66
N SER A 438 -14.98 33.01 7.28
CA SER A 438 -14.96 32.76 8.73
C SER A 438 -13.74 31.89 9.10
N THR A 439 -13.09 32.26 10.20
CA THR A 439 -12.05 31.44 10.83
C THR A 439 -12.62 30.16 11.45
N ALA A 440 -11.76 29.18 11.74
CA ALA A 440 -12.15 27.94 12.43
C ALA A 440 -12.88 28.22 13.76
N LYS A 441 -12.40 29.21 14.52
CA LYS A 441 -13.01 29.64 15.79
C LYS A 441 -14.40 30.25 15.58
N GLU A 442 -14.54 31.19 14.65
CA GLU A 442 -15.84 31.81 14.34
C GLU A 442 -16.85 30.79 13.82
N ALA A 443 -16.40 29.81 13.03
CA ALA A 443 -17.22 28.69 12.59
C ALA A 443 -17.72 27.84 13.78
N LEU A 444 -16.84 27.52 14.73
CA LEU A 444 -17.22 26.80 15.96
C LEU A 444 -18.26 27.58 16.77
N GLU A 445 -18.03 28.88 16.99
CA GLU A 445 -18.95 29.73 17.77
C GLU A 445 -20.33 29.87 17.10
N LYS A 446 -20.36 30.03 15.77
CA LYS A 446 -21.63 30.04 15.00
C LYS A 446 -22.40 28.73 15.17
N LEU A 447 -21.69 27.59 15.18
CA LEU A 447 -22.31 26.28 15.39
C LEU A 447 -22.80 26.10 16.83
N LYS A 448 -22.01 26.56 17.82
CA LYS A 448 -22.38 26.57 19.23
C LYS A 448 -23.71 27.30 19.44
N GLN A 449 -23.85 28.48 18.86
CA GLN A 449 -25.09 29.28 18.87
C GLN A 449 -26.24 28.58 18.13
N ARG A 450 -25.98 27.99 16.95
CA ARG A 450 -27.02 27.32 16.14
C ARG A 450 -27.68 26.13 16.86
N TYR A 451 -26.89 25.39 17.64
CA TYR A 451 -27.32 24.18 18.35
C TYR A 451 -27.64 24.43 19.84
N ASP A 452 -27.68 25.68 20.29
CA ASP A 452 -27.99 26.07 21.68
C ASP A 452 -27.09 25.31 22.69
N ILE A 453 -25.81 25.20 22.37
CA ILE A 453 -24.80 24.56 23.24
C ILE A 453 -24.40 25.55 24.34
N PRO A 454 -24.38 25.15 25.63
CA PRO A 454 -24.10 26.06 26.74
C PRO A 454 -22.75 26.77 26.62
N GLU A 455 -22.70 28.04 27.05
CA GLU A 455 -21.51 28.90 26.86
C GLU A 455 -20.34 28.48 27.76
N GLU A 456 -20.65 27.94 28.94
CA GLU A 456 -19.73 27.42 29.94
C GLU A 456 -18.97 26.16 29.49
N LEU A 457 -19.43 25.45 28.45
CA LEU A 457 -18.74 24.27 27.95
C LEU A 457 -17.38 24.59 27.36
N SER A 458 -16.39 23.74 27.68
CA SER A 458 -15.07 23.87 27.10
C SER A 458 -15.13 23.75 25.56
N PRO A 459 -14.18 24.35 24.81
CA PRO A 459 -14.10 24.15 23.36
C PRO A 459 -14.03 22.67 22.97
N TYR A 460 -13.39 21.84 23.81
CA TYR A 460 -13.28 20.41 23.62
C TYR A 460 -14.63 19.69 23.73
N GLU A 461 -15.42 19.94 24.77
CA GLU A 461 -16.75 19.35 24.93
C GLU A 461 -17.71 19.87 23.85
N THR A 462 -17.62 21.16 23.53
CA THR A 462 -18.37 21.78 22.44
C THR A 462 -18.08 21.08 21.11
N ARG A 463 -16.80 20.89 20.76
CA ARG A 463 -16.39 20.15 19.56
C ARG A 463 -16.94 18.73 19.56
N SER A 464 -16.90 18.04 20.70
CA SER A 464 -17.34 16.64 20.79
C SER A 464 -18.86 16.51 20.62
N ILE A 465 -19.65 17.42 21.15
CA ILE A 465 -21.10 17.47 20.88
C ILE A 465 -21.33 17.77 19.38
N LEU A 466 -20.59 18.73 18.82
CA LEU A 466 -20.72 19.09 17.40
C LEU A 466 -20.32 17.95 16.47
N SER A 467 -19.37 17.09 16.85
CA SER A 467 -19.03 15.91 16.06
C SER A 467 -20.19 14.92 15.99
N MET A 468 -20.95 14.75 17.07
CA MET A 468 -22.18 13.94 17.06
C MET A 468 -23.26 14.57 16.19
N TYR A 469 -23.43 15.90 16.24
CA TYR A 469 -24.34 16.60 15.32
C TYR A 469 -23.92 16.42 13.86
N GLU A 470 -22.62 16.48 13.56
CA GLU A 470 -22.10 16.26 12.21
C GLU A 470 -22.46 14.86 11.70
N LEU A 471 -22.29 13.81 12.52
CA LEU A 471 -22.71 12.45 12.17
C LEU A 471 -24.23 12.37 11.90
N LEU A 472 -25.05 12.94 12.79
CA LEU A 472 -26.51 12.95 12.64
C LEU A 472 -26.97 13.75 11.41
N ASN A 473 -26.26 14.83 11.06
CA ASN A 473 -26.57 15.66 9.91
C ASN A 473 -26.18 14.95 8.59
N LYS A 474 -24.99 14.34 8.55
CA LYS A 474 -24.51 13.53 7.41
C LYS A 474 -25.47 12.40 7.05
N GLN A 475 -26.21 11.86 8.03
CA GLN A 475 -27.24 10.85 7.80
C GLN A 475 -28.39 11.30 6.88
N GLY A 476 -28.62 12.61 6.71
CA GLY A 476 -29.61 13.13 5.77
C GLY A 476 -31.01 12.54 5.97
N HIS A 477 -31.58 11.97 4.90
CA HIS A 477 -32.89 11.31 4.86
C HIS A 477 -32.91 9.87 5.40
N LEU A 478 -31.75 9.31 5.79
CA LEU A 478 -31.63 7.96 6.34
C LEU A 478 -31.80 7.95 7.87
N ALA A 479 -32.68 8.81 8.41
CA ALA A 479 -32.85 9.00 9.86
C ALA A 479 -33.30 7.72 10.59
N TYR A 480 -33.98 6.82 9.88
CA TYR A 480 -34.43 5.50 10.33
C TYR A 480 -33.30 4.46 10.44
N GLN A 481 -32.10 4.74 9.92
CA GLN A 481 -30.95 3.83 10.06
C GLN A 481 -30.09 4.23 11.27
N PRO A 482 -29.68 3.28 12.12
CA PRO A 482 -28.80 3.56 13.25
C PRO A 482 -27.40 3.98 12.77
N ILE A 483 -26.77 4.87 13.55
CA ILE A 483 -25.37 5.28 13.36
C ILE A 483 -24.54 4.61 14.44
N ASN A 484 -23.71 3.64 14.07
CA ASN A 484 -22.72 3.04 14.97
C ASN A 484 -21.64 4.09 15.29
N ILE A 485 -21.44 4.43 16.57
CA ILE A 485 -20.45 5.44 16.97
C ILE A 485 -19.21 4.84 17.64
N ALA A 486 -19.34 3.74 18.36
CA ALA A 486 -18.25 3.11 19.11
C ALA A 486 -18.46 1.60 19.10
N TYR A 487 -17.39 0.85 18.88
CA TYR A 487 -17.38 -0.61 18.81
C TYR A 487 -16.50 -1.18 19.92
N GLY A 488 -16.79 -2.40 20.38
CA GLY A 488 -15.93 -3.14 21.29
C GLY A 488 -15.92 -2.58 22.71
N ILE A 489 -17.03 -1.96 23.14
CA ILE A 489 -17.11 -1.39 24.49
C ILE A 489 -17.15 -2.50 25.55
N LYS A 490 -16.47 -2.28 26.68
CA LYS A 490 -16.39 -3.23 27.79
C LYS A 490 -17.77 -3.43 28.43
N ASP A 491 -18.03 -4.60 29.01
CA ASP A 491 -19.28 -4.90 29.72
C ASP A 491 -19.59 -3.87 30.83
N THR A 492 -18.55 -3.39 31.51
CA THR A 492 -18.66 -2.33 32.52
C THR A 492 -19.15 -1.01 31.93
N THR A 493 -18.66 -0.67 30.73
CA THR A 493 -19.06 0.53 29.99
C THR A 493 -20.50 0.40 29.49
N VAL A 494 -20.88 -0.79 28.99
CA VAL A 494 -22.28 -1.10 28.65
C VAL A 494 -23.19 -0.88 29.85
N ALA A 495 -22.84 -1.45 31.01
CA ALA A 495 -23.63 -1.29 32.23
C ALA A 495 -23.79 0.18 32.63
N LYS A 496 -22.71 0.97 32.59
CA LYS A 496 -22.76 2.43 32.85
C LYS A 496 -23.66 3.16 31.85
N ILE A 497 -23.59 2.82 30.56
CA ILE A 497 -24.43 3.43 29.51
C ILE A 497 -25.91 3.07 29.75
N GLU A 498 -26.23 1.80 30.00
CA GLU A 498 -27.60 1.35 30.25
C GLU A 498 -28.18 1.96 31.55
N GLU A 499 -27.36 2.13 32.59
CA GLU A 499 -27.79 2.75 33.86
C GLU A 499 -28.02 4.26 33.72
N ASN A 500 -27.10 4.99 33.09
CA ASN A 500 -27.16 6.46 33.01
C ASN A 500 -27.96 6.98 31.81
N LEU A 501 -27.98 6.22 30.71
CA LEU A 501 -28.51 6.63 29.41
C LEU A 501 -29.57 5.67 28.86
N GLY A 502 -29.82 4.50 29.47
CA GLY A 502 -30.79 3.53 28.96
C GLY A 502 -32.23 4.07 28.91
N SER A 503 -32.57 5.07 29.72
CA SER A 503 -33.85 5.78 29.67
C SER A 503 -33.89 6.96 28.68
N ILE A 504 -32.81 7.23 27.95
CA ILE A 504 -32.67 8.34 27.01
C ILE A 504 -32.98 7.83 25.60
N PRO A 505 -34.17 8.11 25.03
CA PRO A 505 -34.48 7.76 23.64
C PRO A 505 -33.40 8.22 22.66
N GLY A 506 -33.03 7.33 21.74
CA GLY A 506 -32.08 7.57 20.66
C GLY A 506 -30.61 7.26 20.92
N ILE A 507 -30.26 6.77 22.12
CA ILE A 507 -28.95 6.17 22.42
C ILE A 507 -29.22 4.73 22.86
N GLN A 508 -28.61 3.76 22.19
CA GLN A 508 -28.76 2.35 22.56
C GLN A 508 -27.46 1.57 22.38
N VAL A 509 -27.33 0.45 23.08
CA VAL A 509 -26.27 -0.54 22.86
C VAL A 509 -26.86 -1.72 22.07
N SER A 510 -26.18 -2.08 20.99
CA SER A 510 -26.51 -3.22 20.13
C SER A 510 -25.35 -4.21 20.08
N ILE A 511 -25.61 -5.45 19.65
CA ILE A 511 -24.55 -6.45 19.43
C ILE A 511 -24.40 -6.62 17.92
N GLU A 512 -23.28 -6.14 17.38
CA GLU A 512 -22.95 -6.24 15.95
C GLU A 512 -21.82 -7.26 15.74
N PRO A 513 -21.83 -8.04 14.64
CA PRO A 513 -20.70 -8.88 14.27
C PRO A 513 -19.55 -8.02 13.73
N VAL A 514 -18.41 -8.00 14.41
CA VAL A 514 -17.20 -7.29 13.98
C VAL A 514 -16.17 -8.30 13.50
N ARG A 515 -15.51 -8.00 12.37
CA ARG A 515 -14.42 -8.83 11.86
C ARG A 515 -13.30 -8.94 12.90
N TYR A 516 -12.74 -10.13 13.07
CA TYR A 516 -11.71 -10.38 14.07
C TYR A 516 -10.64 -11.31 13.52
N TYR A 517 -9.38 -10.93 13.75
CA TYR A 517 -8.18 -11.68 13.35
C TYR A 517 -7.51 -12.22 14.62
N PRO A 518 -7.68 -13.51 14.96
CA PRO A 518 -7.22 -14.08 16.23
C PRO A 518 -5.72 -14.00 16.45
N GLU A 519 -4.97 -13.97 15.35
CA GLU A 519 -3.51 -14.10 15.35
C GLU A 519 -2.79 -12.76 15.16
N GLY A 520 -3.53 -11.64 15.31
CA GLY A 520 -2.99 -10.29 15.22
C GLY A 520 -2.29 -10.03 13.89
N THR A 521 -0.97 -9.83 13.93
CA THR A 521 -0.16 -9.51 12.74
C THR A 521 0.11 -10.71 11.82
N THR A 522 -0.16 -11.94 12.27
CA THR A 522 0.18 -13.14 11.49
C THR A 522 -0.65 -13.23 10.21
N ALA A 523 0.03 -13.52 9.10
CA ALA A 523 -0.54 -13.60 7.76
C ALA A 523 -1.24 -12.31 7.29
N ALA A 524 -0.94 -11.14 7.88
CA ALA A 524 -1.63 -9.89 7.59
C ALA A 524 -1.63 -9.52 6.09
N HIS A 525 -0.50 -9.67 5.38
CA HIS A 525 -0.43 -9.39 3.94
C HIS A 525 -1.16 -10.41 3.05
N ILE A 526 -1.44 -11.60 3.58
CA ILE A 526 -2.26 -12.62 2.91
C ILE A 526 -3.72 -12.27 3.10
N LEU A 527 -4.15 -12.11 4.37
CA LEU A 527 -5.54 -11.84 4.72
C LEU A 527 -6.00 -10.50 4.17
N GLY A 528 -5.14 -9.48 4.26
CA GLY A 528 -5.50 -8.10 3.97
C GLY A 528 -6.31 -7.47 5.09
N TYR A 529 -6.87 -6.30 4.81
CA TYR A 529 -7.65 -5.53 5.78
C TYR A 529 -8.94 -4.99 5.19
N LEU A 530 -9.81 -4.53 6.09
CA LEU A 530 -11.11 -3.97 5.78
C LEU A 530 -11.10 -2.44 5.71
N GLY A 531 -12.07 -1.81 5.05
CA GLY A 531 -12.18 -0.36 5.06
C GLY A 531 -13.48 0.17 4.48
N LYS A 532 -13.79 1.43 4.79
CA LYS A 532 -14.98 2.11 4.26
C LYS A 532 -14.93 2.26 2.75
N ILE A 533 -16.07 2.12 2.09
CA ILE A 533 -16.22 2.50 0.68
C ILE A 533 -15.97 4.00 0.56
N SER A 534 -14.90 4.39 -0.13
CA SER A 534 -14.48 5.80 -0.16
C SER A 534 -14.01 6.26 -1.53
N GLN A 535 -13.51 5.35 -2.36
CA GLN A 535 -13.03 5.70 -3.69
C GLN A 535 -14.18 5.72 -4.72
N PRO A 536 -14.18 6.61 -5.72
CA PRO A 536 -15.25 6.69 -6.72
C PRO A 536 -15.52 5.37 -7.47
N ASN A 537 -14.47 4.61 -7.79
CA ASN A 537 -14.57 3.27 -8.38
C ASN A 537 -15.23 2.26 -7.43
N GLU A 538 -14.93 2.32 -6.14
CA GLU A 538 -15.57 1.47 -5.12
C GLU A 538 -17.04 1.84 -4.94
N ILE A 539 -17.39 3.13 -4.94
CA ILE A 539 -18.78 3.58 -4.85
C ILE A 539 -19.58 3.04 -6.04
N LYS A 540 -19.05 3.20 -7.27
CA LYS A 540 -19.68 2.64 -8.46
C LYS A 540 -19.85 1.11 -8.35
N LYS A 541 -18.75 0.39 -8.09
CA LYS A 541 -18.73 -1.09 -8.03
C LYS A 541 -19.63 -1.65 -6.92
N TYR A 542 -19.55 -1.10 -5.72
CA TYR A 542 -20.19 -1.67 -4.54
C TYR A 542 -21.55 -1.05 -4.27
N VAL A 543 -21.67 0.28 -4.26
CA VAL A 543 -22.93 0.96 -3.93
C VAL A 543 -23.91 0.94 -5.11
N GLU A 544 -23.47 1.35 -6.30
CA GLU A 544 -24.36 1.49 -7.46
C GLU A 544 -24.66 0.13 -8.13
N GLU A 545 -23.64 -0.71 -8.35
CA GLU A 545 -23.80 -1.97 -9.09
C GLU A 545 -24.18 -3.16 -8.19
N LYS A 546 -23.68 -3.21 -6.94
CA LYS A 546 -23.83 -4.37 -6.04
C LYS A 546 -24.67 -4.10 -4.77
N ASN A 547 -25.37 -2.96 -4.71
CA ASN A 547 -26.29 -2.58 -3.62
C ASN A 547 -25.66 -2.70 -2.22
N TYR A 548 -24.40 -2.30 -2.05
CA TYR A 548 -23.81 -2.08 -0.73
C TYR A 548 -24.33 -0.78 -0.14
N SER A 549 -24.43 -0.73 1.19
CA SER A 549 -24.61 0.55 1.87
C SER A 549 -23.33 1.38 1.71
N PRO A 550 -23.40 2.71 1.51
CA PRO A 550 -22.22 3.57 1.53
C PRO A 550 -21.40 3.48 2.83
N ASN A 551 -22.05 3.07 3.92
CA ASN A 551 -21.42 2.89 5.23
C ASN A 551 -20.85 1.48 5.45
N ASP A 552 -21.03 0.55 4.49
CA ASP A 552 -20.49 -0.80 4.60
C ASP A 552 -18.95 -0.77 4.59
N ILE A 553 -18.38 -1.70 5.34
CA ILE A 553 -16.94 -1.96 5.37
C ILE A 553 -16.68 -3.17 4.46
N ILE A 554 -15.77 -3.00 3.50
CA ILE A 554 -15.40 -4.01 2.49
C ILE A 554 -13.93 -4.39 2.64
N GLY A 555 -13.53 -5.54 2.09
CA GLY A 555 -12.14 -5.89 1.89
C GLY A 555 -11.43 -4.88 0.99
N LYS A 556 -10.25 -4.41 1.42
CA LYS A 556 -9.42 -3.44 0.70
C LYS A 556 -8.19 -4.05 0.06
N THR A 557 -7.65 -5.09 0.67
CA THR A 557 -6.46 -5.81 0.20
C THR A 557 -6.57 -7.30 0.48
N GLY A 558 -5.63 -8.09 -0.03
CA GLY A 558 -5.47 -9.51 0.29
C GLY A 558 -6.70 -10.36 -0.05
N ILE A 559 -6.87 -11.46 0.68
CA ILE A 559 -8.02 -12.36 0.54
C ILE A 559 -9.35 -11.67 0.87
N GLU A 560 -9.37 -10.73 1.84
CA GLU A 560 -10.58 -9.98 2.16
C GLU A 560 -11.14 -9.23 0.94
N GLU A 561 -10.27 -8.59 0.13
CA GLU A 561 -10.68 -7.92 -1.10
C GLU A 561 -10.94 -8.90 -2.23
N SER A 562 -10.02 -9.83 -2.47
CA SER A 562 -10.08 -10.72 -3.63
C SER A 562 -11.25 -11.71 -3.56
N PHE A 563 -11.73 -12.01 -2.35
CA PHE A 563 -12.89 -12.86 -2.09
C PHE A 563 -14.05 -12.11 -1.43
N GLU A 564 -14.14 -10.78 -1.56
CA GLU A 564 -15.23 -9.97 -0.97
C GLU A 564 -16.61 -10.54 -1.28
N ASP A 565 -16.87 -10.92 -2.54
CA ASP A 565 -18.18 -11.46 -2.96
C ASP A 565 -18.51 -12.83 -2.35
N VAL A 566 -17.48 -13.59 -1.96
CA VAL A 566 -17.62 -14.91 -1.31
C VAL A 566 -17.77 -14.75 0.20
N LEU A 567 -16.95 -13.87 0.79
CA LEU A 567 -16.88 -13.60 2.22
C LEU A 567 -18.03 -12.74 2.71
N ARG A 568 -18.61 -11.88 1.86
CA ARG A 568 -19.76 -11.07 2.23
C ARG A 568 -20.96 -11.96 2.54
N GLY A 569 -21.52 -11.77 3.73
CA GLY A 569 -22.80 -12.33 4.11
C GLY A 569 -23.96 -11.62 3.41
N GLN A 570 -25.10 -12.29 3.31
CA GLN A 570 -26.32 -11.65 2.85
C GLN A 570 -26.96 -10.94 4.03
N ASN A 571 -26.93 -9.60 4.01
CA ASN A 571 -27.55 -8.79 5.05
C ASN A 571 -29.02 -9.16 5.23
N GLY A 572 -29.47 -9.10 6.49
CA GLY A 572 -30.89 -9.17 6.81
C GLY A 572 -31.57 -7.88 6.36
N VAL A 573 -32.89 -7.92 6.23
CA VAL A 573 -33.68 -6.76 5.82
C VAL A 573 -34.84 -6.58 6.77
N LYS A 574 -34.91 -5.42 7.42
CA LYS A 574 -36.04 -4.99 8.24
C LYS A 574 -36.83 -3.93 7.49
N THR A 575 -38.06 -4.26 7.10
CA THR A 575 -38.95 -3.31 6.42
C THR A 575 -39.70 -2.49 7.46
N VAL A 576 -39.52 -1.17 7.39
CA VAL A 576 -40.11 -0.20 8.30
C VAL A 576 -40.97 0.81 7.55
N GLU A 577 -42.01 1.31 8.22
CA GLU A 577 -42.84 2.43 7.76
C GLU A 577 -42.21 3.73 8.29
N VAL A 578 -41.99 4.73 7.42
CA VAL A 578 -41.37 6.02 7.77
C VAL A 578 -42.19 7.22 7.31
N ASP A 579 -42.02 8.34 8.01
CA ASP A 579 -42.60 9.64 7.66
C ASP A 579 -41.80 10.40 6.58
N ASN A 580 -42.24 11.60 6.21
CA ASN A 580 -41.57 12.47 5.23
C ASN A 580 -40.18 12.99 5.65
N ILE A 581 -39.84 12.93 6.95
CA ILE A 581 -38.55 13.33 7.52
C ILE A 581 -37.60 12.12 7.63
N GLY A 582 -38.14 10.91 7.53
CA GLY A 582 -37.42 9.64 7.57
C GLY A 582 -37.41 8.99 8.94
N ASN A 583 -38.28 9.38 9.86
CA ASN A 583 -38.40 8.77 11.18
C ASN A 583 -39.17 7.46 11.12
N THR A 584 -38.78 6.49 11.95
CA THR A 584 -39.42 5.17 12.00
C THR A 584 -40.75 5.25 12.74
N THR A 585 -41.83 4.75 12.11
CA THR A 585 -43.18 4.69 12.73
C THR A 585 -43.59 3.27 13.11
N ASN A 586 -43.26 2.26 12.29
CA ASN A 586 -43.58 0.86 12.58
C ASN A 586 -42.66 -0.12 11.86
N VAL A 587 -42.52 -1.34 12.38
CA VAL A 587 -41.79 -2.46 11.76
C VAL A 587 -42.81 -3.43 11.16
N LEU A 588 -42.70 -3.70 9.85
CA LEU A 588 -43.68 -4.52 9.12
C LEU A 588 -43.20 -5.95 8.90
N SER A 589 -41.91 -6.13 8.60
CA SER A 589 -41.31 -7.44 8.36
C SER A 589 -39.81 -7.44 8.61
N GLU A 590 -39.25 -8.62 8.91
CA GLU A 590 -37.82 -8.81 9.12
C GLU A 590 -37.36 -10.12 8.47
N ILE A 591 -36.30 -10.03 7.68
CA ILE A 591 -35.55 -11.15 7.11
C ILE A 591 -34.21 -11.19 7.84
N LYS A 592 -33.86 -12.36 8.40
CA LYS A 592 -32.60 -12.52 9.14
C LYS A 592 -31.38 -12.53 8.22
N PRO A 593 -30.24 -11.99 8.66
CA PRO A 593 -28.99 -12.08 7.91
C PRO A 593 -28.50 -13.53 7.78
N VAL A 594 -27.81 -13.82 6.69
CA VAL A 594 -27.13 -15.10 6.41
C VAL A 594 -25.64 -14.85 6.28
N SER A 595 -24.82 -15.65 6.96
CA SER A 595 -23.37 -15.49 6.92
C SER A 595 -22.78 -15.81 5.54
N GLY A 596 -21.63 -15.19 5.24
CA GLY A 596 -20.88 -15.43 4.00
C GLY A 596 -20.28 -16.84 3.92
N ASN A 597 -19.74 -17.19 2.76
CA ASN A 597 -19.10 -18.48 2.54
C ASN A 597 -17.68 -18.50 3.11
N ASN A 598 -17.23 -19.67 3.57
CA ASN A 598 -15.93 -19.83 4.21
C ASN A 598 -14.84 -20.14 3.17
N VAL A 599 -13.69 -19.52 3.32
CA VAL A 599 -12.51 -19.71 2.44
C VAL A 599 -11.44 -20.46 3.21
N TYR A 600 -10.94 -21.56 2.64
CA TYR A 600 -9.83 -22.34 3.18
C TYR A 600 -8.57 -22.05 2.35
N LEU A 601 -7.52 -21.61 3.03
CA LEU A 601 -6.24 -21.28 2.43
C LEU A 601 -5.30 -22.49 2.47
N THR A 602 -4.31 -22.50 1.58
CA THR A 602 -3.23 -23.49 1.55
C THR A 602 -2.19 -23.28 2.67
N ILE A 603 -2.25 -22.13 3.34
CA ILE A 603 -1.34 -21.74 4.41
C ILE A 603 -1.42 -22.70 5.59
N ASP A 604 -0.25 -23.01 6.16
CA ASP A 604 -0.11 -23.65 7.46
C ASP A 604 0.16 -22.56 8.51
N LEU A 605 -0.82 -22.31 9.39
CA LEU A 605 -0.73 -21.26 10.40
C LEU A 605 0.48 -21.41 11.35
N ASP A 606 0.82 -22.62 11.79
CA ASP A 606 1.94 -22.81 12.71
C ASP A 606 3.27 -22.52 12.00
N LEU A 607 3.40 -23.00 10.75
CA LEU A 607 4.56 -22.71 9.93
C LEU A 607 4.67 -21.20 9.65
N GLN A 608 3.57 -20.54 9.32
CA GLN A 608 3.52 -19.10 9.09
C GLN A 608 4.04 -18.32 10.31
N LYS A 609 3.52 -18.60 11.51
CA LYS A 609 3.99 -17.97 12.77
C LYS A 609 5.46 -18.23 13.02
N PHE A 610 5.91 -19.46 12.77
CA PHE A 610 7.31 -19.82 12.96
C PHE A 610 8.21 -19.02 12.01
N VAL A 611 7.86 -18.92 10.73
CA VAL A 611 8.61 -18.18 9.73
C VAL A 611 8.65 -16.68 10.05
N GLU A 612 7.53 -16.09 10.49
CA GLU A 612 7.45 -14.69 10.94
C GLU A 612 8.40 -14.41 12.10
N ASN A 613 8.37 -15.25 13.13
CA ASN A 613 9.26 -15.12 14.29
C ASN A 613 10.73 -15.33 13.93
N ALA A 614 11.02 -16.34 13.10
CA ALA A 614 12.38 -16.64 12.68
C ALA A 614 12.98 -15.51 11.82
N LEU A 615 12.17 -14.86 10.97
CA LEU A 615 12.57 -13.68 10.21
C LEU A 615 12.84 -12.49 11.12
N LYS A 616 11.91 -12.19 12.05
CA LYS A 616 12.08 -11.12 13.04
C LYS A 616 13.36 -11.30 13.85
N GLU A 617 13.56 -12.47 14.45
CA GLU A 617 14.76 -12.78 15.24
C GLU A 617 16.03 -12.64 14.39
N THR A 618 16.01 -13.11 13.14
CA THR A 618 17.16 -13.00 12.23
C THR A 618 17.52 -11.55 11.97
N LEU A 619 16.54 -10.69 11.67
CA LEU A 619 16.76 -9.25 11.43
C LEU A 619 17.30 -8.56 12.70
N GLU A 620 16.67 -8.77 13.86
CA GLU A 620 17.11 -8.20 15.14
C GLU A 620 18.55 -8.60 15.48
N GLN A 621 18.90 -9.88 15.30
CA GLN A 621 20.26 -10.36 15.56
C GLN A 621 21.27 -9.84 14.52
N ILE A 622 20.87 -9.59 13.27
CA ILE A 622 21.74 -8.96 12.26
C ILE A 622 22.05 -7.51 12.63
N GLN A 623 21.04 -6.76 13.09
CA GLN A 623 21.17 -5.34 13.47
C GLN A 623 22.19 -5.11 14.58
N VAL A 624 22.37 -6.06 15.49
CA VAL A 624 23.33 -5.97 16.60
C VAL A 624 24.58 -6.83 16.42
N ALA A 625 24.77 -7.44 15.24
CA ALA A 625 25.78 -8.46 14.99
C ALA A 625 25.79 -9.55 16.09
N GLY A 626 24.59 -9.98 16.47
CA GLY A 626 24.23 -10.93 17.50
C GLY A 626 24.44 -12.40 17.09
N THR A 627 23.76 -13.31 17.77
CA THR A 627 23.86 -14.76 17.53
C THR A 627 22.46 -15.34 17.38
N TYR A 628 22.15 -15.92 16.23
CA TYR A 628 20.94 -16.72 16.04
C TYR A 628 21.11 -18.06 16.76
N LYS A 629 20.19 -18.39 17.67
CA LYS A 629 20.27 -19.60 18.51
C LYS A 629 19.40 -20.70 17.94
N SER A 630 19.93 -21.91 17.86
CA SER A 630 19.18 -23.03 17.27
C SER A 630 19.67 -24.40 17.72
N LYS A 631 18.72 -25.33 17.85
CA LYS A 631 18.97 -26.76 18.09
C LYS A 631 19.89 -27.38 17.02
N TRP A 632 19.84 -26.86 15.79
CA TRP A 632 20.61 -27.38 14.66
C TRP A 632 21.98 -26.69 14.50
N GLY A 633 22.28 -25.72 15.36
CA GLY A 633 23.56 -25.04 15.44
C GLY A 633 23.42 -23.52 15.43
N ASP A 634 24.01 -22.88 16.43
CA ASP A 634 24.10 -21.44 16.56
C ASP A 634 24.86 -20.79 15.39
N TYR A 635 24.48 -19.57 15.03
CA TYR A 635 25.13 -18.79 13.98
C TYR A 635 25.41 -17.37 14.44
N LYS A 636 26.68 -16.96 14.41
CA LYS A 636 27.11 -15.60 14.76
C LYS A 636 27.13 -14.70 13.53
N PHE A 637 26.36 -13.62 13.55
CA PHE A 637 26.37 -12.62 12.48
C PHE A 637 27.63 -11.74 12.57
N GLY A 638 28.17 -11.38 11.41
CA GLY A 638 29.31 -10.45 11.30
C GLY A 638 28.86 -9.02 11.00
N ILE A 639 29.79 -8.08 11.10
CA ILE A 639 29.58 -6.66 10.80
C ILE A 639 29.83 -6.31 9.33
N ASN A 640 29.35 -5.15 8.89
CA ASN A 640 29.80 -4.57 7.64
C ASN A 640 31.26 -4.11 7.78
N ARG A 641 32.18 -4.86 7.18
CA ARG A 641 33.63 -4.55 7.23
C ARG A 641 34.02 -3.22 6.60
N LYS A 642 33.25 -2.71 5.63
CA LYS A 642 33.51 -1.41 4.98
C LYS A 642 33.10 -0.24 5.88
N LYS A 643 31.99 -0.40 6.61
CA LYS A 643 31.44 0.64 7.51
C LYS A 643 31.94 0.52 8.95
N GLY A 644 32.49 -0.63 9.34
CA GLY A 644 32.97 -0.89 10.71
C GLY A 644 31.86 -1.07 11.76
N LYS A 645 30.59 -1.17 11.34
CA LYS A 645 29.42 -1.28 12.21
C LYS A 645 28.51 -2.46 11.81
N PRO A 646 27.63 -2.94 12.70
CA PRO A 646 26.57 -3.89 12.37
C PRO A 646 25.64 -3.39 11.24
N TYR A 647 24.78 -4.27 10.76
CA TYR A 647 23.80 -3.96 9.71
C TYR A 647 22.52 -3.37 10.34
N GLU A 648 22.65 -2.19 10.98
CA GLU A 648 21.60 -1.52 11.78
C GLU A 648 20.30 -1.26 11.00
N ASN A 649 20.37 -1.15 9.67
CA ASN A 649 19.22 -0.90 8.82
C ASN A 649 18.55 -2.18 8.26
N ALA A 650 18.94 -3.36 8.76
CA ALA A 650 18.31 -4.63 8.38
C ALA A 650 16.93 -4.77 9.05
N ASN A 651 15.97 -3.95 8.62
CA ASN A 651 14.67 -3.78 9.27
C ASN A 651 13.52 -4.43 8.49
N SER A 652 13.79 -4.97 7.30
CA SER A 652 12.76 -5.52 6.43
C SER A 652 13.25 -6.72 5.61
N GLY A 653 12.33 -7.59 5.24
CA GLY A 653 12.61 -8.79 4.48
C GLY A 653 11.36 -9.61 4.19
N ALA A 654 11.53 -10.69 3.44
CA ALA A 654 10.45 -11.61 3.13
C ALA A 654 10.92 -13.05 3.03
N VAL A 655 10.00 -13.98 3.29
CA VAL A 655 10.20 -15.42 3.13
C VAL A 655 8.97 -16.03 2.49
N VAL A 656 9.17 -16.88 1.49
CA VAL A 656 8.11 -17.65 0.83
C VAL A 656 8.46 -19.12 0.91
N VAL A 657 7.51 -19.94 1.34
CA VAL A 657 7.59 -21.40 1.39
C VAL A 657 6.49 -21.99 0.52
N LEU A 658 6.89 -22.74 -0.51
CA LEU A 658 5.98 -23.38 -1.46
C LEU A 658 6.07 -24.90 -1.34
N ASN A 659 4.94 -25.57 -1.57
CA ASN A 659 4.92 -26.98 -1.91
C ASN A 659 5.38 -27.17 -3.37
N VAL A 660 6.48 -27.89 -3.59
CA VAL A 660 7.07 -28.00 -4.94
C VAL A 660 6.26 -28.87 -5.88
N LYS A 661 5.36 -29.71 -5.37
CA LYS A 661 4.57 -30.66 -6.17
C LYS A 661 3.21 -30.09 -6.59
N THR A 662 2.77 -29.01 -5.96
CA THR A 662 1.41 -28.46 -6.16
C THR A 662 1.39 -26.97 -6.47
N GLY A 663 2.43 -26.21 -6.13
CA GLY A 663 2.42 -24.75 -6.22
C GLY A 663 1.66 -24.07 -5.07
N GLU A 664 1.18 -24.84 -4.09
CA GLU A 664 0.53 -24.29 -2.90
C GLU A 664 1.49 -23.43 -2.08
N VAL A 665 1.05 -22.25 -1.69
CA VAL A 665 1.78 -21.41 -0.73
C VAL A 665 1.51 -21.94 0.67
N LEU A 666 2.56 -22.40 1.36
CA LEU A 666 2.49 -22.91 2.72
C LEU A 666 2.72 -21.81 3.75
N SER A 667 3.59 -20.86 3.41
CA SER A 667 3.84 -19.66 4.18
C SER A 667 4.33 -18.54 3.25
N MET A 668 3.83 -17.32 3.48
CA MET A 668 4.26 -16.12 2.79
C MET A 668 4.34 -14.97 3.78
N VAL A 669 5.57 -14.53 4.05
CA VAL A 669 5.89 -13.57 5.10
C VAL A 669 6.54 -12.34 4.50
N SER A 670 6.05 -11.17 4.90
CA SER A 670 6.72 -9.88 4.72
C SER A 670 6.88 -9.23 6.09
N TYR A 671 8.07 -8.68 6.37
CA TYR A 671 8.37 -7.98 7.61
C TYR A 671 8.87 -6.55 7.31
N PRO A 672 8.42 -5.52 8.06
CA PRO A 672 7.44 -5.59 9.16
C PRO A 672 6.01 -5.89 8.68
N ALA A 673 5.18 -6.40 9.59
CA ALA A 673 3.75 -6.65 9.39
C ALA A 673 2.90 -5.61 10.14
N TYR A 674 1.58 -5.67 9.95
CA TYR A 674 0.59 -4.82 10.61
C TYR A 674 -0.54 -5.68 11.19
N ASP A 675 -1.32 -5.14 12.12
CA ASP A 675 -2.48 -5.83 12.68
C ASP A 675 -3.75 -5.45 11.91
N PRO A 676 -4.40 -6.38 11.19
CA PRO A 676 -5.64 -6.11 10.46
C PRO A 676 -6.83 -5.77 11.39
N ASN A 677 -6.76 -6.08 12.69
CA ASN A 677 -7.79 -5.70 13.66
C ASN A 677 -7.96 -4.17 13.74
N LEU A 678 -6.90 -3.39 13.52
CA LEU A 678 -6.93 -1.92 13.48
C LEU A 678 -7.93 -1.36 12.46
N PHE A 679 -8.29 -2.17 11.46
CA PHE A 679 -9.15 -1.77 10.34
C PHE A 679 -10.59 -2.27 10.47
N SER A 680 -10.86 -3.20 11.40
CA SER A 680 -12.13 -3.95 11.45
C SER A 680 -13.35 -3.07 11.73
N THR A 681 -13.15 -1.93 12.39
CA THR A 681 -14.18 -0.96 12.74
C THR A 681 -13.90 0.44 12.16
N GLY A 682 -12.93 0.53 11.24
CA GLY A 682 -12.31 1.78 10.80
C GLY A 682 -11.08 2.12 11.65
N ILE A 683 -10.01 2.54 10.97
CA ILE A 683 -8.71 2.84 11.60
C ILE A 683 -8.66 4.27 12.14
N SER A 684 -8.02 4.45 13.29
CA SER A 684 -7.72 5.77 13.85
C SER A 684 -6.62 6.49 13.04
N ASN A 685 -6.53 7.82 13.16
CA ASN A 685 -5.49 8.56 12.43
C ASN A 685 -4.08 8.21 12.92
N SER A 686 -3.89 8.08 14.24
CA SER A 686 -2.60 7.71 14.83
C SER A 686 -2.17 6.28 14.47
N ASP A 687 -3.09 5.33 14.45
CA ASP A 687 -2.81 3.96 13.97
C ASP A 687 -2.47 3.97 12.48
N TRP A 688 -3.22 4.70 11.66
CA TRP A 688 -2.92 4.83 10.23
C TRP A 688 -1.52 5.40 9.99
N GLN A 689 -1.16 6.48 10.68
CA GLN A 689 0.18 7.10 10.60
C GLN A 689 1.30 6.14 11.01
N SER A 690 1.08 5.28 12.02
CA SER A 690 2.08 4.30 12.47
C SER A 690 2.46 3.25 11.42
N LEU A 691 1.66 3.13 10.35
CA LEU A 691 1.89 2.17 9.26
C LEU A 691 2.73 2.75 8.11
N PHE A 692 3.11 4.02 8.19
CA PHE A 692 3.98 4.70 7.23
C PHE A 692 5.40 4.82 7.78
N PRO A 693 6.41 4.86 6.90
CA PRO A 693 7.79 5.06 7.32
C PRO A 693 7.96 6.47 7.91
N GLU A 694 8.86 6.62 8.88
CA GLU A 694 9.15 7.92 9.50
C GLU A 694 9.63 8.96 8.48
N ASN A 695 10.41 8.54 7.49
CA ASN A 695 10.89 9.39 6.40
C ASN A 695 10.63 8.73 5.05
N GLU A 696 9.69 9.29 4.28
CA GLU A 696 9.30 8.74 2.97
C GLU A 696 10.41 8.80 1.92
N LYS A 697 11.41 9.69 2.09
CA LYS A 697 12.56 9.81 1.18
C LYS A 697 13.46 8.57 1.25
N ASP A 698 13.51 7.88 2.39
CA ASP A 698 14.23 6.61 2.47
C ASP A 698 13.45 5.50 1.74
N GLN A 699 14.01 5.11 0.59
CA GLN A 699 13.42 4.13 -0.32
C GLN A 699 13.34 2.73 0.30
N LEU A 700 14.22 2.41 1.25
CA LEU A 700 14.28 1.10 1.91
C LEU A 700 13.77 1.15 3.35
N ALA A 701 13.13 2.25 3.76
CA ALA A 701 12.51 2.34 5.07
C ALA A 701 11.45 1.24 5.28
N PRO A 702 11.26 0.76 6.51
CA PRO A 702 10.25 -0.26 6.81
C PRO A 702 8.84 0.24 6.51
N ARG A 703 8.08 -0.55 5.76
CA ARG A 703 6.70 -0.21 5.33
C ARG A 703 5.75 -1.36 5.69
N PRO A 704 5.10 -1.33 6.87
CA PRO A 704 4.21 -2.40 7.33
C PRO A 704 3.17 -2.85 6.30
N LEU A 705 2.53 -1.93 5.58
CA LEU A 705 1.49 -2.26 4.58
C LEU A 705 2.04 -2.87 3.28
N TYR A 706 3.35 -2.81 3.04
CA TYR A 706 3.96 -3.21 1.78
C TYR A 706 4.25 -4.71 1.75
N ASN A 707 3.69 -5.43 0.77
CA ASN A 707 3.88 -6.87 0.63
C ASN A 707 5.17 -7.17 -0.15
N ILE A 708 6.29 -7.24 0.56
CA ILE A 708 7.61 -7.51 -0.02
C ILE A 708 7.61 -8.82 -0.83
N ALA A 709 6.94 -9.87 -0.33
CA ALA A 709 6.94 -11.18 -0.95
C ALA A 709 6.42 -11.19 -2.40
N THR A 710 5.47 -10.32 -2.74
CA THR A 710 4.81 -10.25 -4.06
C THR A 710 5.09 -8.96 -4.83
N GLN A 711 5.50 -7.88 -4.17
CA GLN A 711 5.66 -6.56 -4.80
C GLN A 711 7.12 -6.15 -5.02
N SER A 712 8.08 -6.69 -4.25
CA SER A 712 9.48 -6.27 -4.31
C SER A 712 10.29 -7.07 -5.31
N ALA A 713 10.34 -6.59 -6.56
CA ALA A 713 11.26 -7.13 -7.55
C ALA A 713 12.65 -6.50 -7.37
N VAL A 714 13.63 -7.28 -6.89
CA VAL A 714 15.01 -6.80 -6.66
C VAL A 714 16.05 -7.79 -7.20
N GLN A 715 17.30 -7.36 -7.33
CA GLN A 715 18.37 -8.21 -7.85
C GLN A 715 18.52 -9.47 -6.98
N PRO A 716 18.48 -10.69 -7.56
CA PRO A 716 18.63 -11.95 -6.83
C PRO A 716 20.10 -12.26 -6.44
N GLY A 717 21.06 -11.62 -7.10
CA GLY A 717 22.48 -11.96 -6.99
C GLY A 717 22.74 -13.42 -7.37
N SER A 718 23.66 -14.08 -6.67
CA SER A 718 24.14 -15.43 -7.07
C SER A 718 23.10 -16.54 -7.00
N THR A 719 21.89 -16.31 -6.48
CA THR A 719 20.76 -17.25 -6.62
C THR A 719 20.23 -17.30 -8.05
N TYR A 720 20.67 -16.44 -8.97
CA TYR A 720 20.32 -16.52 -10.39
C TYR A 720 21.21 -17.48 -11.20
N LYS A 721 22.38 -17.85 -10.67
CA LYS A 721 23.39 -18.62 -11.40
C LYS A 721 22.93 -19.98 -11.88
N MET A 722 21.86 -20.54 -11.31
CA MET A 722 21.33 -21.81 -11.81
C MET A 722 20.63 -21.64 -13.16
N VAL A 723 20.05 -20.47 -13.47
CA VAL A 723 19.58 -20.13 -14.83
C VAL A 723 20.77 -20.15 -15.79
N THR A 724 21.82 -19.40 -15.47
CA THR A 724 23.00 -19.30 -16.34
C THR A 724 23.73 -20.64 -16.50
N ALA A 725 23.81 -21.44 -15.43
CA ALA A 725 24.37 -22.79 -15.48
C ALA A 725 23.54 -23.71 -16.37
N LEU A 726 22.21 -23.70 -16.22
CA LEU A 726 21.31 -24.53 -17.03
C LEU A 726 21.37 -24.12 -18.50
N ALA A 727 21.39 -22.81 -18.81
CA ALA A 727 21.58 -22.33 -20.18
C ALA A 727 22.89 -22.83 -20.80
N ALA A 728 23.98 -22.90 -20.01
CA ALA A 728 25.26 -23.40 -20.50
C ALA A 728 25.22 -24.91 -20.80
N LEU A 729 24.55 -25.69 -19.95
CA LEU A 729 24.35 -27.13 -20.16
C LEU A 729 23.51 -27.38 -21.41
N GLU A 730 22.43 -26.61 -21.60
CA GLU A 730 21.57 -26.68 -22.79
C GLU A 730 22.31 -26.34 -24.09
N LYS A 731 23.36 -25.52 -24.01
CA LYS A 731 24.30 -25.21 -25.10
C LYS A 731 25.41 -26.24 -25.29
N GLY A 732 25.41 -27.33 -24.53
CA GLY A 732 26.34 -28.45 -24.66
C GLY A 732 27.59 -28.37 -23.77
N LEU A 733 27.60 -27.50 -22.74
CA LEU A 733 28.69 -27.49 -21.75
C LEU A 733 28.72 -28.83 -21.00
N SER A 734 29.89 -29.47 -20.94
CA SER A 734 30.06 -30.61 -20.04
C SER A 734 30.11 -30.10 -18.58
N PRO A 735 29.29 -30.62 -17.66
CA PRO A 735 29.25 -30.18 -16.27
C PRO A 735 30.57 -30.45 -15.52
N THR A 736 31.38 -31.39 -16.02
CA THR A 736 32.69 -31.73 -15.46
C THR A 736 33.85 -30.95 -16.09
N TYR A 737 33.59 -30.15 -17.13
CA TYR A 737 34.61 -29.31 -17.75
C TYR A 737 35.17 -28.30 -16.75
N ARG A 738 36.51 -28.24 -16.63
CA ARG A 738 37.19 -27.41 -15.63
C ARG A 738 37.75 -26.14 -16.26
N ILE A 739 37.39 -25.01 -15.68
CA ILE A 739 37.95 -23.69 -16.00
C ILE A 739 38.85 -23.25 -14.86
N ARG A 740 40.03 -22.72 -15.18
CA ARG A 740 40.91 -22.11 -14.18
C ARG A 740 40.46 -20.68 -13.84
N ASP A 741 39.99 -20.47 -12.62
CA ASP A 741 39.69 -19.16 -12.05
C ASP A 741 40.98 -18.35 -11.85
N MET A 742 41.06 -17.23 -12.56
CA MET A 742 42.19 -16.28 -12.51
C MET A 742 41.84 -15.00 -11.74
N GLY A 743 40.76 -15.01 -10.97
CA GLY A 743 40.37 -13.96 -10.03
C GLY A 743 39.50 -12.88 -10.64
N LYS A 744 39.90 -12.29 -11.78
CA LYS A 744 39.11 -11.25 -12.48
C LYS A 744 39.23 -11.31 -14.00
N VAL A 745 38.17 -10.90 -14.69
CA VAL A 745 38.22 -10.55 -16.12
C VAL A 745 38.29 -9.03 -16.26
N ASP A 746 38.97 -8.55 -17.30
CA ASP A 746 39.15 -7.12 -17.57
C ASP A 746 38.39 -6.74 -18.84
N ILE A 747 37.33 -5.93 -18.71
CA ILE A 747 36.58 -5.42 -19.85
C ILE A 747 36.90 -3.93 -20.01
N GLY A 748 37.72 -3.61 -21.01
CA GLY A 748 38.29 -2.26 -21.14
C GLY A 748 39.09 -1.90 -19.88
N SER A 749 38.75 -0.78 -19.24
CA SER A 749 39.36 -0.33 -17.98
C SER A 749 38.68 -0.87 -16.72
N LYS A 750 37.54 -1.55 -16.83
CA LYS A 750 36.74 -2.01 -15.69
C LYS A 750 37.05 -3.48 -15.34
N PRO A 751 37.55 -3.77 -14.12
CA PRO A 751 37.77 -5.14 -13.67
C PRO A 751 36.47 -5.76 -13.12
N PHE A 752 36.14 -6.97 -13.57
CA PHE A 752 35.06 -7.80 -13.05
C PHE A 752 35.66 -8.95 -12.24
N GLY A 753 35.71 -8.77 -10.92
CA GLY A 753 36.31 -9.71 -10.00
C GLY A 753 35.33 -10.74 -9.45
N CYS A 754 35.82 -11.95 -9.24
CA CYS A 754 35.18 -12.90 -8.34
C CYS A 754 35.17 -12.36 -6.91
N TRP A 755 34.18 -12.77 -6.11
CA TRP A 755 34.02 -12.26 -4.74
C TRP A 755 35.29 -12.48 -3.88
N ILE A 756 35.94 -13.65 -4.00
CA ILE A 756 37.21 -13.96 -3.30
C ILE A 756 38.36 -13.04 -3.74
N TRP A 757 38.42 -12.67 -5.02
CA TRP A 757 39.38 -11.72 -5.56
C TRP A 757 39.15 -10.31 -4.99
N ASN A 758 37.89 -9.90 -4.90
CA ASN A 758 37.53 -8.60 -4.36
C ASN A 758 37.83 -8.49 -2.86
N GLN A 759 37.70 -9.59 -2.12
CA GLN A 759 37.94 -9.63 -0.67
C GLN A 759 39.41 -9.83 -0.29
N SER A 760 40.14 -10.69 -1.00
CA SER A 760 41.46 -11.18 -0.57
C SER A 760 42.48 -11.29 -1.70
N ARG A 761 42.12 -10.91 -2.93
CA ARG A 761 42.94 -11.13 -4.15
C ARG A 761 43.28 -12.61 -4.42
N GLY A 762 42.51 -13.54 -3.84
CA GLY A 762 42.61 -14.98 -4.10
C GLY A 762 41.86 -15.45 -5.34
N THR A 763 41.92 -16.75 -5.65
CA THR A 763 41.17 -17.42 -6.73
C THR A 763 40.70 -18.82 -6.28
N HIS A 764 39.70 -19.40 -6.95
CA HIS A 764 39.21 -20.76 -6.68
C HIS A 764 40.01 -21.87 -7.39
N GLY A 765 41.03 -21.54 -8.17
CA GLY A 765 41.78 -22.53 -8.96
C GLY A 765 40.94 -23.18 -10.07
N TYR A 766 41.13 -24.47 -10.31
CA TYR A 766 40.37 -25.20 -11.34
C TYR A 766 38.99 -25.62 -10.82
N VAL A 767 37.94 -25.02 -11.38
CA VAL A 767 36.53 -25.22 -11.01
C VAL A 767 35.74 -25.80 -12.18
N ASN A 768 34.88 -26.78 -11.93
CA ASN A 768 33.83 -27.19 -12.87
C ASN A 768 32.49 -26.53 -12.53
N LEU A 769 31.40 -26.90 -13.22
CA LEU A 769 30.07 -26.33 -13.00
C LEU A 769 29.60 -26.52 -11.54
N TYR A 770 29.83 -27.70 -10.97
CA TYR A 770 29.46 -28.01 -9.59
C TYR A 770 30.25 -27.19 -8.58
N ASP A 771 31.57 -27.08 -8.76
CA ASP A 771 32.45 -26.26 -7.91
C ASP A 771 32.08 -24.77 -8.04
N ALA A 772 31.74 -24.31 -9.25
CA ALA A 772 31.36 -22.92 -9.51
C ALA A 772 30.03 -22.55 -8.82
N LEU A 773 29.05 -23.46 -8.79
CA LEU A 773 27.82 -23.28 -8.01
C LEU A 773 28.09 -23.35 -6.50
N ARG A 774 28.89 -24.34 -6.05
CA ARG A 774 29.31 -24.55 -4.65
C ARG A 774 29.97 -23.31 -4.05
N ASP A 775 30.98 -22.78 -4.72
CA ASP A 775 31.82 -21.67 -4.25
C ASP A 775 31.30 -20.31 -4.72
N SER A 776 30.21 -20.31 -5.49
CA SER A 776 29.63 -19.13 -6.11
C SER A 776 30.66 -18.34 -6.95
N CYS A 777 31.47 -19.03 -7.76
CA CYS A 777 32.56 -18.42 -8.52
C CYS A 777 32.05 -17.54 -9.67
N ASN A 778 32.15 -16.21 -9.56
CA ASN A 778 31.70 -15.30 -10.65
C ASN A 778 32.56 -15.45 -11.91
N TYR A 779 33.87 -15.68 -11.74
CA TYR A 779 34.81 -15.77 -12.87
C TYR A 779 34.42 -16.87 -13.86
N TYR A 780 33.92 -18.01 -13.35
CA TYR A 780 33.43 -19.10 -14.17
C TYR A 780 32.29 -18.65 -15.09
N PHE A 781 31.25 -18.02 -14.52
CA PHE A 781 30.10 -17.52 -15.29
C PHE A 781 30.47 -16.39 -16.25
N TYR A 782 31.39 -15.50 -15.86
CA TYR A 782 31.93 -14.50 -16.77
C TYR A 782 32.65 -15.13 -17.97
N THR A 783 33.41 -16.21 -17.72
CA THR A 783 34.11 -16.95 -18.76
C THR A 783 33.15 -17.62 -19.74
N LEU A 784 32.00 -18.13 -19.26
CA LEU A 784 30.95 -18.68 -20.12
C LEU A 784 30.31 -17.61 -21.02
N ALA A 785 30.04 -16.42 -20.49
CA ALA A 785 29.52 -15.31 -21.31
C ALA A 785 30.56 -14.78 -22.32
N LEU A 786 31.85 -14.84 -21.99
CA LEU A 786 32.92 -14.46 -22.93
C LEU A 786 33.22 -15.56 -23.97
N GLY A 787 32.80 -16.80 -23.75
CA GLY A 787 33.11 -17.97 -24.58
C GLY A 787 34.56 -18.46 -24.50
N ARG A 788 35.42 -17.74 -23.76
CA ARG A 788 36.84 -18.04 -23.60
C ARG A 788 37.33 -17.58 -22.24
N ASN A 789 38.29 -18.30 -21.69
CA ASN A 789 39.04 -17.81 -20.54
C ASN A 789 39.97 -16.68 -21.01
N GLN A 790 39.60 -15.43 -20.69
CA GLN A 790 40.33 -14.25 -21.16
C GLN A 790 41.81 -14.24 -20.75
N LYS A 791 42.14 -14.83 -19.59
CA LYS A 791 43.50 -14.77 -19.02
C LYS A 791 44.41 -15.87 -19.54
N THR A 792 43.88 -17.05 -19.81
CA THR A 792 44.66 -18.18 -20.35
C THR A 792 44.60 -18.27 -21.87
N GLY A 793 43.60 -17.63 -22.50
CA GLY A 793 43.33 -17.75 -23.93
C GLY A 793 42.58 -19.03 -24.32
N GLU A 794 42.23 -19.87 -23.36
CA GLU A 794 41.53 -21.13 -23.56
C GLU A 794 40.11 -20.90 -24.09
N ASN A 795 39.76 -21.57 -25.19
CA ASN A 795 38.39 -21.57 -25.73
C ASN A 795 37.56 -22.62 -24.99
N ILE A 796 36.38 -22.23 -24.50
CA ILE A 796 35.51 -23.11 -23.71
C ILE A 796 34.62 -24.00 -24.59
N GLY A 797 34.49 -23.65 -25.88
CA GLY A 797 33.61 -24.35 -26.83
C GLY A 797 32.13 -24.00 -26.68
N VAL A 798 31.75 -23.26 -25.63
CA VAL A 798 30.41 -22.72 -25.39
C VAL A 798 30.52 -21.24 -25.08
N LYS A 799 29.70 -20.42 -25.73
CA LYS A 799 29.50 -19.00 -25.42
C LYS A 799 28.03 -18.78 -25.11
N LEU A 800 27.75 -18.19 -23.95
CA LEU A 800 26.41 -17.77 -23.57
C LEU A 800 26.12 -16.40 -24.17
N GLU A 801 25.07 -16.32 -24.98
CA GLU A 801 24.49 -15.04 -25.39
C GLU A 801 23.39 -14.63 -24.40
N ILE A 802 22.99 -13.36 -24.44
CA ILE A 802 21.97 -12.84 -23.51
C ILE A 802 20.61 -13.47 -23.79
N GLU A 803 20.28 -13.74 -25.05
CA GLU A 803 19.04 -14.37 -25.48
C GLU A 803 18.86 -15.76 -24.86
N ASP A 804 19.96 -16.53 -24.71
CA ASP A 804 19.94 -17.85 -24.08
C ASP A 804 19.49 -17.78 -22.62
N ILE A 805 19.99 -16.76 -21.90
CA ILE A 805 19.70 -16.52 -20.50
C ILE A 805 18.26 -15.99 -20.33
N ILE A 806 17.83 -15.09 -21.22
CA ILE A 806 16.48 -14.51 -21.24
C ILE A 806 15.42 -15.59 -21.49
N ASN A 807 15.62 -16.42 -22.53
CA ASN A 807 14.65 -17.44 -22.91
C ASN A 807 14.43 -18.44 -21.78
N LEU A 808 15.51 -18.90 -21.15
CA LEU A 808 15.41 -19.82 -20.03
C LEU A 808 14.80 -19.15 -18.79
N SER A 809 15.10 -17.87 -18.53
CA SER A 809 14.46 -17.12 -17.44
C SER A 809 12.95 -17.03 -17.60
N LYS A 810 12.48 -16.78 -18.84
CA LYS A 810 11.05 -16.76 -19.18
C LYS A 810 10.39 -18.11 -18.93
N GLN A 811 10.99 -19.20 -19.41
CA GLN A 811 10.48 -20.56 -19.16
C GLN A 811 10.37 -20.87 -17.66
N LEU A 812 11.33 -20.41 -16.86
CA LEU A 812 11.34 -20.59 -15.41
C LEU A 812 10.40 -19.64 -14.64
N GLY A 813 9.64 -18.78 -15.31
CA GLY A 813 8.61 -17.93 -14.70
C GLY A 813 9.13 -16.61 -14.13
N LEU A 814 10.37 -16.25 -14.44
CA LEU A 814 10.99 -15.01 -13.93
C LEU A 814 10.55 -13.74 -14.70
N ASN A 815 9.86 -13.90 -15.83
CA ASN A 815 9.30 -12.77 -16.59
C ASN A 815 7.86 -12.43 -16.20
N ASP A 816 7.10 -13.42 -15.74
CA ASP A 816 5.66 -13.35 -15.63
C ASP A 816 5.22 -13.27 -14.17
N LYS A 817 4.00 -12.77 -13.94
CA LYS A 817 3.35 -12.87 -12.63
C LYS A 817 3.08 -14.34 -12.30
N THR A 818 3.19 -14.72 -11.03
CA THR A 818 2.98 -16.11 -10.58
C THR A 818 1.51 -16.54 -10.59
N GLY A 819 0.59 -15.55 -10.61
CA GLY A 819 -0.85 -15.80 -10.68
C GLY A 819 -1.51 -16.02 -9.32
N ILE A 820 -0.83 -15.65 -8.23
CA ILE A 820 -1.36 -15.70 -6.86
C ILE A 820 -2.68 -14.90 -6.74
N GLU A 821 -3.65 -15.41 -5.99
CA GLU A 821 -4.99 -14.84 -5.86
C GLU A 821 -5.07 -13.62 -4.91
N ILE A 822 -4.11 -12.69 -5.03
CA ILE A 822 -4.13 -11.37 -4.38
C ILE A 822 -4.21 -10.30 -5.48
N ASN A 823 -5.38 -9.69 -5.64
CA ASN A 823 -5.60 -8.66 -6.65
C ASN A 823 -5.09 -7.29 -6.19
N VAL A 824 -5.19 -7.00 -4.88
CA VAL A 824 -4.81 -5.71 -4.29
C VAL A 824 -3.92 -5.93 -3.06
N PRO A 825 -2.69 -5.39 -3.04
CA PRO A 825 -1.99 -4.85 -4.19
C PRO A 825 -1.64 -5.96 -5.20
N ALA A 826 -1.69 -5.62 -6.49
CA ALA A 826 -1.36 -6.57 -7.54
C ALA A 826 0.11 -6.99 -7.46
N GLU A 827 0.39 -8.25 -7.77
CA GLU A 827 1.74 -8.79 -7.87
C GLU A 827 2.58 -7.99 -8.89
N SER A 828 3.84 -7.73 -8.54
CA SER A 828 4.85 -7.14 -9.42
C SER A 828 5.59 -8.24 -10.19
N SER A 829 5.99 -7.95 -11.42
CA SER A 829 7.05 -8.70 -12.10
C SER A 829 8.14 -7.71 -12.50
N GLY A 830 9.39 -7.98 -12.10
CA GLY A 830 10.52 -7.16 -12.55
C GLY A 830 10.89 -7.41 -14.01
N GLY A 831 10.37 -8.49 -14.59
CA GLY A 831 10.65 -8.90 -15.96
C GLY A 831 12.09 -9.39 -16.13
N VAL A 832 12.41 -9.82 -17.35
CA VAL A 832 13.78 -10.18 -17.74
C VAL A 832 14.46 -8.98 -18.41
N PRO A 833 15.79 -8.83 -18.27
CA PRO A 833 16.53 -7.79 -18.98
C PRO A 833 16.24 -7.83 -20.49
N ASN A 834 15.93 -6.69 -21.11
CA ASN A 834 15.62 -6.61 -22.54
C ASN A 834 16.47 -5.51 -23.19
N PRO A 835 17.57 -5.87 -23.87
CA PRO A 835 18.49 -4.94 -24.54
C PRO A 835 17.79 -3.89 -25.43
N GLN A 836 16.76 -4.30 -26.17
CA GLN A 836 16.04 -3.42 -27.10
C GLN A 836 15.22 -2.37 -26.34
N ARG A 837 14.60 -2.74 -25.22
CA ARG A 837 13.86 -1.81 -24.36
C ARG A 837 14.78 -0.73 -23.78
N GLU A 838 16.05 -1.05 -23.54
CA GLU A 838 17.03 -0.13 -22.94
C GLU A 838 17.52 0.91 -23.93
N ILE A 839 17.79 0.47 -25.17
CA ILE A 839 18.11 1.36 -26.28
C ILE A 839 16.96 2.35 -26.45
N LEU A 840 15.71 1.85 -26.51
CA LEU A 840 14.52 2.68 -26.66
C LEU A 840 14.31 3.66 -25.51
N THR A 841 14.47 3.20 -24.26
CA THR A 841 14.30 4.05 -23.07
C THR A 841 15.40 5.11 -22.98
N THR A 842 16.65 4.73 -23.23
CA THR A 842 17.80 5.65 -23.13
C THR A 842 17.80 6.66 -24.28
N LYS A 843 17.41 6.23 -25.49
CA LYS A 843 17.17 7.13 -26.64
C LYS A 843 16.13 8.19 -26.28
N ALA A 844 15.00 7.78 -25.68
CA ALA A 844 13.97 8.72 -25.23
C ALA A 844 14.46 9.69 -24.14
N LEU A 845 15.22 9.21 -23.14
CA LEU A 845 15.79 10.05 -22.09
C LEU A 845 16.84 11.03 -22.61
N LEU A 846 17.73 10.59 -23.50
CA LEU A 846 18.73 11.43 -24.15
C LEU A 846 18.05 12.51 -24.98
N LYS A 847 17.08 12.12 -25.82
CA LYS A 847 16.29 13.05 -26.63
C LYS A 847 15.63 14.11 -25.75
N SER A 848 14.89 13.70 -24.71
CA SER A 848 14.26 14.62 -23.74
C SER A 848 15.25 15.57 -23.05
N TYR A 849 16.44 15.08 -22.70
CA TYR A 849 17.49 15.90 -22.13
C TYR A 849 18.03 16.94 -23.11
N LEU A 850 18.32 16.55 -24.35
CA LEU A 850 18.85 17.46 -25.37
C LEU A 850 17.79 18.49 -25.76
N GLN A 851 16.52 18.11 -25.91
CA GLN A 851 15.42 19.04 -26.19
C GLN A 851 15.33 20.17 -25.15
N ARG A 852 15.52 19.84 -23.86
CA ARG A 852 15.52 20.84 -22.78
C ARG A 852 16.75 21.75 -22.77
N ASN A 853 17.91 21.27 -23.24
CA ASN A 853 19.19 21.88 -22.88
C ASN A 853 20.11 22.24 -24.05
N ILE A 854 19.95 21.65 -25.25
CA ILE A 854 20.88 21.76 -26.38
C ILE A 854 21.15 23.21 -26.79
N ARG A 855 20.13 24.08 -26.70
CA ARG A 855 20.24 25.52 -26.99
C ARG A 855 21.28 26.22 -26.13
N ASN A 856 21.40 25.79 -24.88
CA ASN A 856 22.39 26.35 -23.95
C ASN A 856 23.81 25.90 -24.29
N TYR A 857 23.99 24.92 -25.17
CA TYR A 857 25.29 24.40 -25.59
C TYR A 857 25.75 24.91 -26.96
N ILE A 858 24.96 25.72 -27.68
CA ILE A 858 25.38 26.27 -28.97
C ILE A 858 26.62 27.17 -28.79
N LYS A 859 27.61 27.04 -29.68
CA LYS A 859 28.83 27.85 -29.66
C LYS A 859 28.54 29.32 -29.95
N GLU A 860 29.32 30.21 -29.32
CA GLU A 860 29.22 31.65 -29.59
C GLU A 860 29.43 31.98 -31.07
N GLY A 861 28.54 32.78 -31.64
CA GLY A 861 28.57 33.17 -33.05
C GLY A 861 27.90 32.20 -34.02
N ILE A 862 27.36 31.07 -33.53
CA ILE A 862 26.52 30.16 -34.32
C ILE A 862 25.05 30.39 -33.97
N THR A 863 24.24 30.56 -35.00
CA THR A 863 22.78 30.62 -34.92
C THR A 863 22.22 29.43 -35.68
N LEU A 864 21.56 28.53 -34.97
CA LEU A 864 20.83 27.39 -35.53
C LEU A 864 19.34 27.67 -35.44
N ASP A 865 18.59 27.34 -36.48
CA ASP A 865 17.12 27.38 -36.42
C ASP A 865 16.55 26.15 -35.68
N ASP A 866 15.26 26.19 -35.34
CA ASP A 866 14.63 25.14 -34.54
C ASP A 866 14.63 23.77 -35.22
N LYS A 867 14.64 23.75 -36.57
CA LYS A 867 14.68 22.52 -37.35
C LYS A 867 16.08 21.94 -37.38
N GLU A 868 17.11 22.78 -37.57
CA GLU A 868 18.51 22.37 -37.48
C GLU A 868 18.82 21.81 -36.09
N ILE A 869 18.27 22.40 -35.03
CA ILE A 869 18.42 21.92 -33.65
C ILE A 869 17.77 20.55 -33.47
N GLU A 870 16.55 20.33 -33.96
CA GLU A 870 15.87 19.04 -33.84
C GLU A 870 16.57 17.95 -34.66
N ASP A 871 17.04 18.25 -35.87
CA ASP A 871 17.84 17.34 -36.69
C ASP A 871 19.13 16.93 -35.96
N ILE A 872 19.79 17.88 -35.27
CA ILE A 872 20.96 17.62 -34.43
C ILE A 872 20.60 16.75 -33.22
N ILE A 873 19.48 17.04 -32.53
CA ILE A 873 19.02 16.24 -31.39
C ILE A 873 18.77 14.79 -31.82
N GLU A 874 18.07 14.60 -32.93
CA GLU A 874 17.73 13.27 -33.42
C GLU A 874 18.94 12.49 -33.89
N GLU A 875 19.85 13.13 -34.62
CA GLU A 875 21.12 12.53 -35.01
C GLU A 875 21.95 12.14 -33.77
N ILE A 876 22.00 12.98 -32.73
CA ILE A 876 22.68 12.62 -31.47
C ILE A 876 21.95 11.46 -30.76
N ALA A 877 20.62 11.45 -30.77
CA ALA A 877 19.82 10.40 -30.12
C ALA A 877 19.95 9.05 -30.84
N SER A 878 20.01 9.04 -32.17
CA SER A 878 20.19 7.83 -33.00
C SER A 878 21.53 7.12 -32.72
N TRP A 879 22.53 7.84 -32.20
CA TRP A 879 23.81 7.24 -31.80
C TRP A 879 23.66 6.15 -30.72
N THR A 880 22.54 6.13 -30.00
CA THR A 880 22.20 5.07 -29.03
C THR A 880 21.90 3.72 -29.67
N GLU A 881 21.56 3.69 -30.96
CA GLU A 881 21.22 2.49 -31.74
C GLU A 881 22.40 1.94 -32.54
N LEU A 882 23.57 2.61 -32.50
CA LEU A 882 24.77 2.15 -33.19
C LEU A 882 25.28 0.83 -32.58
N GLU A 883 25.63 -0.12 -33.45
CA GLU A 883 26.21 -1.41 -33.03
C GLU A 883 27.50 -1.24 -32.21
N GLU A 884 28.31 -0.23 -32.55
CA GLU A 884 29.49 0.16 -31.77
C GLU A 884 29.30 1.55 -31.15
N THR A 885 29.40 1.63 -29.82
CA THR A 885 29.29 2.91 -29.11
C THR A 885 30.42 3.87 -29.51
N LEU A 886 30.06 5.10 -29.93
CA LEU A 886 31.03 6.12 -30.33
C LEU A 886 32.07 6.41 -29.24
N THR A 887 33.33 6.69 -29.63
CA THR A 887 34.37 7.12 -28.67
C THR A 887 34.12 8.56 -28.20
N ARG A 888 34.64 8.97 -27.04
CA ARG A 888 34.52 10.37 -26.58
C ARG A 888 35.04 11.35 -27.62
N THR A 889 36.18 11.04 -28.26
CA THR A 889 36.77 11.87 -29.31
C THR A 889 35.84 12.03 -30.51
N GLU A 890 35.13 10.95 -30.87
CA GLU A 890 34.17 10.97 -31.97
C GLU A 890 32.90 11.75 -31.62
N VAL A 891 32.38 11.61 -30.38
CA VAL A 891 31.27 12.43 -29.86
C VAL A 891 31.65 13.92 -29.89
N VAL A 892 32.84 14.26 -29.39
CA VAL A 892 33.36 15.64 -29.40
C VAL A 892 33.50 16.15 -30.84
N ARG A 893 34.02 15.34 -31.76
CA ARG A 893 34.16 15.71 -33.18
C ARG A 893 32.80 16.05 -33.79
N ARG A 894 31.82 15.16 -33.66
CA ARG A 894 30.47 15.33 -34.22
C ARG A 894 29.72 16.50 -33.61
N LEU A 895 29.77 16.68 -32.28
CA LEU A 895 29.17 17.85 -31.62
C LEU A 895 29.78 19.17 -32.12
N ASN A 896 31.11 19.20 -32.30
CA ASN A 896 31.78 20.37 -32.85
C ASN A 896 31.34 20.68 -34.29
N GLU A 897 31.09 19.65 -35.11
CA GLU A 897 30.57 19.76 -36.48
C GLU A 897 29.15 20.31 -36.52
N PHE A 898 28.34 20.01 -35.49
CA PHE A 898 27.00 20.56 -35.30
C PHE A 898 26.98 21.98 -34.73
N GLY A 899 28.14 22.61 -34.51
CA GLY A 899 28.20 23.94 -33.88
C GLY A 899 27.82 23.94 -32.39
N ILE A 900 27.78 22.76 -31.76
CA ILE A 900 27.52 22.58 -30.33
C ILE A 900 28.85 22.54 -29.59
N ASP A 901 28.92 23.18 -28.43
CA ASP A 901 30.07 23.19 -27.54
C ASP A 901 30.07 21.90 -26.69
N PRO A 902 30.98 20.95 -26.97
CA PRO A 902 31.02 19.67 -26.29
C PRO A 902 31.49 19.75 -24.84
N GLU A 903 32.24 20.80 -24.46
CA GLU A 903 32.88 20.90 -23.14
C GLU A 903 32.15 21.85 -22.18
N LYS A 904 31.17 22.62 -22.70
CA LYS A 904 30.35 23.54 -21.90
C LYS A 904 29.54 22.80 -20.83
N ARG A 905 29.42 23.45 -19.66
CA ARG A 905 28.74 22.94 -18.46
C ARG A 905 27.62 23.89 -18.05
N LEU A 906 26.48 23.34 -17.66
CA LEU A 906 25.34 24.12 -17.15
C LEU A 906 25.40 24.29 -15.63
N PRO A 907 24.70 25.28 -15.04
CA PRO A 907 24.62 25.44 -13.59
C PRO A 907 24.12 24.15 -12.93
N ASN A 908 24.79 23.73 -11.84
CA ASN A 908 24.56 22.48 -11.11
C ASN A 908 25.03 21.18 -11.79
N GLU A 909 25.67 21.25 -12.96
CA GLU A 909 26.22 20.07 -13.64
C GLU A 909 27.73 19.94 -13.43
N ARG A 910 28.18 18.72 -13.10
CA ARG A 910 29.61 18.43 -12.84
C ARG A 910 30.41 18.11 -14.11
N GLU A 911 29.74 17.72 -15.19
CA GLU A 911 30.34 17.24 -16.44
C GLU A 911 29.90 18.06 -17.66
N GLY A 912 30.69 18.04 -18.74
CA GLY A 912 30.36 18.72 -20.01
C GLY A 912 29.41 17.88 -20.88
N LEU A 913 28.80 18.49 -21.90
CA LEU A 913 27.80 17.83 -22.74
C LEU A 913 28.31 16.55 -23.42
N ALA A 914 29.53 16.55 -23.94
CA ALA A 914 30.10 15.38 -24.60
C ALA A 914 30.33 14.22 -23.63
N ASP A 915 30.77 14.52 -22.39
CA ASP A 915 30.93 13.51 -21.35
C ASP A 915 29.59 12.93 -20.94
N LYS A 916 28.57 13.78 -20.82
CA LYS A 916 27.22 13.33 -20.50
C LYS A 916 26.62 12.46 -21.61
N ILE A 917 26.64 12.90 -22.87
CA ILE A 917 26.18 12.10 -24.01
C ILE A 917 26.92 10.77 -24.03
N LYS A 918 28.26 10.80 -23.92
CA LYS A 918 29.07 9.58 -23.97
C LYS A 918 28.78 8.64 -22.80
N TYR A 919 28.96 9.08 -21.57
CA TYR A 919 29.01 8.21 -20.39
C TYR A 919 27.65 7.96 -19.75
N THR A 920 26.73 8.92 -19.84
CA THR A 920 25.40 8.83 -19.22
C THR A 920 24.37 8.21 -20.17
N TYR A 921 24.48 8.46 -21.48
CA TYR A 921 23.47 7.99 -22.46
C TYR A 921 24.00 6.91 -23.41
N LEU A 922 24.98 7.20 -24.27
CA LEU A 922 25.45 6.23 -25.27
C LEU A 922 26.05 4.98 -24.62
N GLU A 923 26.81 5.17 -23.55
CA GLU A 923 27.34 4.06 -22.77
C GLU A 923 26.28 3.29 -21.98
N TYR A 924 25.12 3.87 -21.73
CA TYR A 924 24.01 3.24 -21.01
C TYR A 924 23.00 2.57 -21.94
N ALA A 925 22.89 3.02 -23.19
CA ALA A 925 21.99 2.49 -24.22
C ALA A 925 22.53 1.22 -24.89
N GLY A 926 23.81 1.19 -25.24
CA GLY A 926 24.41 0.03 -25.91
C GLY A 926 24.53 -1.14 -24.95
N TRP A 927 23.89 -2.28 -25.27
CA TRP A 927 24.06 -3.51 -24.50
C TRP A 927 25.49 -4.00 -24.60
N LYS A 928 26.25 -3.85 -23.52
CA LYS A 928 27.65 -4.23 -23.50
C LYS A 928 27.79 -5.64 -22.99
N ILE A 929 28.92 -6.24 -23.34
CA ILE A 929 29.37 -7.46 -22.67
C ILE A 929 29.40 -7.28 -21.14
N THR A 930 29.67 -6.08 -20.62
CA THR A 930 29.61 -5.79 -19.17
C THR A 930 28.23 -5.99 -18.56
N ASP A 931 27.17 -5.71 -19.31
CA ASP A 931 25.79 -5.90 -18.88
C ASP A 931 25.45 -7.39 -18.88
N THR A 932 25.84 -8.11 -19.94
CA THR A 932 25.76 -9.59 -19.96
C THR A 932 26.51 -10.19 -18.76
N LEU A 933 27.73 -9.73 -18.45
CA LEU A 933 28.50 -10.21 -17.29
C LEU A 933 27.74 -9.99 -15.98
N ASN A 934 27.12 -8.83 -15.77
CA ASN A 934 26.30 -8.59 -14.58
C ASN A 934 25.06 -9.49 -14.55
N VAL A 935 24.37 -9.63 -15.68
CA VAL A 935 23.15 -10.46 -15.77
C VAL A 935 23.44 -11.91 -15.44
N THR A 936 24.55 -12.48 -15.94
CA THR A 936 24.96 -13.88 -15.72
C THR A 936 25.18 -14.26 -14.25
N ILE A 937 25.30 -13.27 -13.36
CA ILE A 937 25.48 -13.49 -11.92
C ILE A 937 24.32 -12.93 -11.08
N GLY A 938 23.20 -12.59 -11.73
CA GLY A 938 22.00 -12.06 -11.06
C GLY A 938 22.13 -10.62 -10.58
N GLN A 939 23.05 -9.83 -11.16
CA GLN A 939 23.21 -8.40 -10.89
C GLN A 939 22.69 -7.58 -12.08
N GLY A 940 22.89 -6.26 -12.02
CA GLY A 940 22.47 -5.34 -13.05
C GLY A 940 20.95 -5.22 -13.04
N ARG A 941 20.33 -5.58 -14.17
CA ARG A 941 18.91 -5.35 -14.42
C ARG A 941 18.02 -6.57 -14.15
N ASN A 942 18.58 -7.61 -13.54
CA ASN A 942 17.76 -8.69 -12.97
C ASN A 942 16.94 -8.13 -11.81
N ALA A 943 15.63 -8.38 -11.79
CA ALA A 943 14.77 -8.00 -10.68
C ALA A 943 13.63 -9.02 -10.55
N TYR A 944 13.56 -9.73 -9.44
CA TYR A 944 12.56 -10.78 -9.22
C TYR A 944 11.99 -10.72 -7.81
N THR A 945 10.72 -11.07 -7.67
CA THR A 945 10.05 -11.11 -6.37
C THR A 945 10.41 -12.40 -5.61
N PRO A 946 10.33 -12.41 -4.26
CA PRO A 946 10.55 -13.62 -3.47
C PRO A 946 9.67 -14.79 -3.90
N ILE A 947 8.40 -14.54 -4.27
CA ILE A 947 7.50 -15.60 -4.76
C ILE A 947 7.91 -16.15 -6.13
N GLN A 948 8.37 -15.29 -7.06
CA GLN A 948 8.95 -15.76 -8.33
C GLN A 948 10.19 -16.62 -8.08
N MET A 949 11.06 -16.20 -7.16
CA MET A 949 12.27 -16.95 -6.80
C MET A 949 11.94 -18.30 -6.14
N ALA A 950 10.89 -18.38 -5.32
CA ALA A 950 10.45 -19.65 -4.75
C ALA A 950 9.89 -20.59 -5.83
N ASN A 951 9.05 -20.10 -6.75
CA ASN A 951 8.49 -20.91 -7.84
C ASN A 951 9.56 -21.40 -8.82
N TYR A 952 10.53 -20.53 -9.13
CA TYR A 952 11.73 -20.87 -9.89
C TYR A 952 12.46 -22.09 -9.29
N ILE A 953 12.66 -22.08 -7.97
CA ILE A 953 13.39 -23.15 -7.28
C ILE A 953 12.55 -24.41 -7.15
N ALA A 954 11.23 -24.28 -6.95
CA ALA A 954 10.29 -25.39 -7.02
C ALA A 954 10.34 -26.09 -8.40
N THR A 955 10.35 -25.32 -9.48
CA THR A 955 10.44 -25.80 -10.87
C THR A 955 11.73 -26.57 -11.12
N ILE A 956 12.87 -26.11 -10.61
CA ILE A 956 14.14 -26.86 -10.70
C ILE A 956 14.05 -28.16 -9.89
N ALA A 957 13.50 -28.10 -8.68
CA ALA A 957 13.50 -29.21 -7.75
C ALA A 957 12.62 -30.38 -8.21
N ASN A 958 11.49 -30.09 -8.85
CA ASN A 958 10.46 -31.07 -9.22
C ASN A 958 10.58 -31.64 -10.66
N GLY A 959 11.72 -31.45 -11.33
CA GLY A 959 11.95 -32.01 -12.67
C GLY A 959 11.42 -31.14 -13.83
N GLY A 960 11.23 -29.84 -13.58
CA GLY A 960 10.91 -28.84 -14.60
C GLY A 960 9.43 -28.50 -14.70
N TYR A 961 8.60 -28.91 -13.73
CA TYR A 961 7.18 -28.58 -13.71
C TYR A 961 6.95 -27.25 -13.01
N ARG A 962 6.64 -26.21 -13.78
CA ARG A 962 6.28 -24.89 -13.28
C ARG A 962 4.81 -24.90 -12.90
N HIS A 963 4.52 -24.73 -11.62
CA HIS A 963 3.15 -24.64 -11.12
C HIS A 963 2.68 -23.18 -11.12
N LYS A 964 1.39 -22.98 -11.40
CA LYS A 964 0.70 -21.75 -11.02
C LYS A 964 0.59 -21.72 -9.50
N ILE A 965 0.95 -20.60 -8.90
CA ILE A 965 0.96 -20.47 -7.45
C ILE A 965 -0.45 -20.16 -6.95
N THR A 966 -0.82 -20.78 -5.83
CA THR A 966 -2.17 -20.63 -5.25
C THR A 966 -2.15 -20.52 -3.73
N LEU A 967 -3.00 -19.65 -3.21
CA LEU A 967 -3.33 -19.51 -1.79
C LEU A 967 -4.62 -20.24 -1.40
N ILE A 968 -5.41 -20.70 -2.37
CA ILE A 968 -6.77 -21.20 -2.13
C ILE A 968 -6.78 -22.72 -2.22
N ASP A 969 -7.22 -23.36 -1.14
CA ASP A 969 -7.45 -24.80 -1.11
C ASP A 969 -8.89 -25.09 -1.56
N ASN A 970 -9.89 -24.52 -0.89
CA ASN A 970 -11.29 -24.67 -1.26
C ASN A 970 -12.17 -23.54 -0.68
N VAL A 971 -13.40 -23.43 -1.21
CA VAL A 971 -14.46 -22.57 -0.67
C VAL A 971 -15.64 -23.44 -0.29
N LYS A 972 -16.18 -23.25 0.92
CA LYS A 972 -17.36 -23.96 1.43
C LYS A 972 -18.46 -22.98 1.76
N ASN A 973 -19.71 -23.44 1.77
CA ASN A 973 -20.81 -22.61 2.25
C ASN A 973 -20.67 -22.28 3.75
N HIS A 974 -21.44 -21.28 4.23
CA HIS A 974 -21.35 -20.75 5.59
C HIS A 974 -21.37 -21.80 6.73
N ASN A 975 -22.09 -22.92 6.54
CA ASN A 975 -22.20 -24.01 7.52
C ASN A 975 -21.29 -25.21 7.22
N ASN A 976 -20.36 -25.08 6.27
CA ASN A 976 -19.43 -26.11 5.81
C ASN A 976 -20.10 -27.42 5.31
N SER A 977 -21.39 -27.40 4.98
CA SER A 977 -22.12 -28.59 4.48
C SER A 977 -21.88 -28.91 3.01
N LYS A 978 -21.41 -27.93 2.22
CA LYS A 978 -21.17 -28.07 0.78
C LYS A 978 -19.90 -27.36 0.36
N VAL A 979 -19.06 -28.05 -0.41
CA VAL A 979 -17.91 -27.46 -1.13
C VAL A 979 -18.43 -26.78 -2.41
N LEU A 980 -18.09 -25.50 -2.58
CA LEU A 980 -18.49 -24.66 -3.71
C LEU A 980 -17.39 -24.55 -4.75
N PHE A 981 -16.13 -24.57 -4.31
CA PHE A 981 -14.93 -24.56 -5.14
C PHE A 981 -13.86 -25.41 -4.47
N GLU A 982 -13.09 -26.15 -5.26
CA GLU A 982 -11.94 -26.94 -4.80
C GLU A 982 -10.83 -26.76 -5.83
N ASN A 983 -9.65 -26.37 -5.35
CA ASN A 983 -8.53 -26.04 -6.21
C ASN A 983 -7.99 -27.30 -6.91
N GLN A 984 -7.52 -27.12 -8.15
CA GLN A 984 -6.88 -28.17 -8.94
C GLN A 984 -5.51 -27.67 -9.39
N PRO A 985 -4.39 -28.37 -9.09
CA PRO A 985 -3.06 -27.90 -9.45
C PRO A 985 -2.90 -27.68 -10.96
N GLU A 986 -2.63 -26.45 -11.37
CA GLU A 986 -2.28 -26.08 -12.75
C GLU A 986 -0.76 -26.03 -12.89
N TYR A 987 -0.21 -26.69 -13.91
CA TYR A 987 1.22 -26.72 -14.17
C TYR A 987 1.57 -26.92 -15.64
N GLU A 988 2.76 -26.48 -16.01
CA GLU A 988 3.38 -26.72 -17.31
C GLU A 988 4.82 -27.18 -17.14
N ARG A 989 5.33 -27.97 -18.08
CA ARG A 989 6.72 -28.41 -18.02
C ARG A 989 7.58 -27.54 -18.92
N ILE A 990 8.69 -27.03 -18.41
CA ILE A 990 9.65 -26.24 -19.20
C ILE A 990 10.27 -27.09 -20.31
N GLU A 991 10.58 -26.45 -21.44
CA GLU A 991 11.19 -27.10 -22.60
C GLU A 991 12.72 -27.10 -22.48
N LEU A 992 13.31 -28.30 -22.37
CA LEU A 992 14.76 -28.50 -22.31
C LEU A 992 15.19 -29.58 -23.31
N ASN A 993 16.39 -29.43 -23.85
CA ASN A 993 17.07 -30.41 -24.69
C ASN A 993 17.40 -31.68 -23.92
N ASP A 994 17.85 -31.56 -22.67
CA ASP A 994 18.10 -32.70 -21.77
C ASP A 994 17.67 -32.38 -20.33
N TYR A 995 16.60 -33.04 -19.89
CA TYR A 995 16.09 -32.88 -18.52
C TYR A 995 17.06 -33.34 -17.44
N ASN A 996 18.08 -34.16 -17.75
CA ASN A 996 19.14 -34.50 -16.78
C ASN A 996 19.96 -33.27 -16.36
N ASN A 997 19.93 -32.19 -17.15
CA ASN A 997 20.59 -30.96 -16.78
C ASN A 997 20.05 -30.39 -15.45
N LEU A 998 18.78 -30.62 -15.12
CA LEU A 998 18.21 -30.24 -13.82
C LEU A 998 18.87 -30.99 -12.66
N GLU A 999 19.22 -32.27 -12.83
CA GLU A 999 19.92 -33.04 -11.79
C GLU A 999 21.36 -32.54 -11.58
N HIS A 1000 22.03 -32.07 -12.63
CA HIS A 1000 23.33 -31.41 -12.51
C HIS A 1000 23.25 -30.10 -11.70
N ILE A 1001 22.19 -29.31 -11.93
CA ILE A 1001 21.91 -28.11 -11.15
C ILE A 1001 21.64 -28.45 -9.68
N LYS A 1002 20.75 -29.42 -9.42
CA LYS A 1002 20.43 -29.90 -8.07
C LYS A 1002 21.68 -30.37 -7.34
N LEU A 1003 22.55 -31.14 -7.99
CA LEU A 1003 23.82 -31.59 -7.40
C LEU A 1003 24.74 -30.42 -7.04
N GLY A 1004 24.83 -29.40 -7.90
CA GLY A 1004 25.54 -28.16 -7.58
C GLY A 1004 24.98 -27.46 -6.34
N MET A 1005 23.65 -27.38 -6.22
CA MET A 1005 22.96 -26.83 -5.04
C MET A 1005 23.16 -27.66 -3.77
N LEU A 1006 23.21 -29.00 -3.87
CA LEU A 1006 23.54 -29.87 -2.73
C LEU A 1006 24.96 -29.62 -2.23
N LYS A 1007 25.92 -29.43 -3.14
CA LYS A 1007 27.31 -29.14 -2.76
C LYS A 1007 27.46 -27.84 -1.98
N VAL A 1008 26.58 -26.86 -2.19
CA VAL A 1008 26.57 -25.60 -1.40
C VAL A 1008 26.38 -25.88 0.10
N THR A 1009 25.54 -26.85 0.47
CA THR A 1009 25.22 -27.17 1.87
C THR A 1009 26.11 -28.27 2.46
N THR A 1010 26.76 -29.10 1.65
CA THR A 1010 27.63 -30.19 2.13
C THR A 1010 29.11 -29.81 2.14
N GLU A 1011 29.55 -29.00 1.18
CA GLU A 1011 30.96 -28.66 0.94
C GLU A 1011 31.21 -27.14 0.88
N GLY A 1012 30.20 -26.36 0.49
CA GLY A 1012 30.34 -24.96 0.06
C GLY A 1012 29.93 -23.89 1.06
N THR A 1013 29.40 -22.78 0.53
CA THR A 1013 29.15 -21.53 1.28
C THR A 1013 28.14 -21.65 2.42
N ALA A 1014 27.26 -22.65 2.40
CA ALA A 1014 26.28 -22.90 3.45
C ALA A 1014 26.62 -24.13 4.33
N ARG A 1015 27.80 -24.73 4.16
CA ARG A 1015 28.21 -25.95 4.88
C ARG A 1015 28.13 -25.82 6.39
N SER A 1016 28.62 -24.71 6.95
CA SER A 1016 28.62 -24.51 8.41
C SER A 1016 27.21 -24.54 8.99
N VAL A 1017 26.24 -23.96 8.28
CA VAL A 1017 24.84 -23.88 8.68
C VAL A 1017 24.18 -25.26 8.69
N PHE A 1018 24.42 -26.07 7.66
CA PHE A 1018 23.74 -27.36 7.45
C PHE A 1018 24.53 -28.59 7.92
N SER A 1019 25.77 -28.43 8.40
CA SER A 1019 26.65 -29.55 8.78
C SER A 1019 26.08 -30.54 9.80
N LYS A 1020 25.16 -30.10 10.66
CA LYS A 1020 24.49 -30.91 11.69
C LYS A 1020 23.01 -31.20 11.37
N PHE A 1021 22.54 -30.76 10.20
CA PHE A 1021 21.15 -30.89 9.83
C PHE A 1021 20.87 -32.32 9.31
N PRO A 1022 19.81 -33.01 9.78
CA PRO A 1022 19.61 -34.43 9.50
C PRO A 1022 19.10 -34.72 8.07
N ILE A 1023 18.62 -33.70 7.36
CA ILE A 1023 18.09 -33.81 6.00
C ILE A 1023 19.09 -33.18 5.03
N LYS A 1024 19.30 -33.81 3.87
CA LYS A 1024 20.06 -33.21 2.78
C LYS A 1024 19.25 -32.10 2.12
N VAL A 1025 19.85 -30.93 1.93
CA VAL A 1025 19.17 -29.74 1.39
C VAL A 1025 19.93 -29.23 0.17
N GLY A 1026 19.24 -28.97 -0.93
CA GLY A 1026 19.80 -28.22 -2.05
C GLY A 1026 19.61 -26.73 -1.80
N ALA A 1027 20.66 -25.92 -1.82
CA ALA A 1027 20.54 -24.48 -1.57
C ALA A 1027 21.47 -23.62 -2.43
N LYS A 1028 21.20 -22.31 -2.43
CA LYS A 1028 22.10 -21.30 -3.00
C LYS A 1028 22.02 -19.98 -2.23
N THR A 1029 23.18 -19.41 -1.93
CA THR A 1029 23.32 -18.04 -1.39
C THR A 1029 23.41 -17.00 -2.50
N GLY A 1030 22.87 -15.81 -2.26
CA GLY A 1030 22.99 -14.63 -3.12
C GLY A 1030 23.24 -13.36 -2.32
N THR A 1031 24.19 -12.55 -2.77
CA THR A 1031 24.40 -11.19 -2.25
C THR A 1031 24.18 -10.23 -3.41
N ALA A 1032 23.17 -9.39 -3.29
CA ALA A 1032 22.87 -8.35 -4.28
C ALA A 1032 23.54 -7.05 -3.85
N GLN A 1033 24.42 -6.52 -4.71
CA GLN A 1033 25.18 -5.34 -4.35
C GLN A 1033 24.39 -4.09 -4.69
N HIS A 1034 24.23 -3.20 -3.72
CA HIS A 1034 23.54 -1.94 -3.94
C HIS A 1034 24.53 -0.79 -3.98
N THR A 1035 24.44 0.05 -5.03
CA THR A 1035 25.28 1.23 -5.17
C THR A 1035 24.54 2.54 -4.90
N ALA A 1036 23.21 2.49 -4.76
CA ALA A 1036 22.45 3.69 -4.44
C ALA A 1036 22.75 4.15 -3.01
N ARG A 1037 22.68 5.48 -2.84
CA ARG A 1037 22.86 6.13 -1.54
C ARG A 1037 21.50 6.41 -0.94
N ASN A 1038 21.40 6.19 0.36
CA ASN A 1038 20.27 6.65 1.14
C ASN A 1038 20.23 8.20 1.05
N PRO A 1039 19.13 8.79 0.56
CA PRO A 1039 19.03 10.23 0.40
C PRO A 1039 18.96 10.99 1.74
N VAL A 1040 18.59 10.31 2.83
CA VAL A 1040 18.51 10.86 4.19
C VAL A 1040 19.89 10.89 4.84
N THR A 1041 20.61 9.77 4.84
CA THR A 1041 21.90 9.66 5.54
C THR A 1041 23.13 9.93 4.66
N GLY A 1042 22.96 9.91 3.33
CA GLY A 1042 24.05 10.00 2.35
C GLY A 1042 24.94 8.74 2.27
N GLU A 1043 24.73 7.75 3.14
CA GLU A 1043 25.47 6.48 3.11
C GLU A 1043 25.03 5.59 1.94
N VAL A 1044 25.93 4.74 1.45
CA VAL A 1044 25.54 3.68 0.50
C VAL A 1044 24.71 2.64 1.26
N TYR A 1045 23.58 2.23 0.69
CA TYR A 1045 22.77 1.15 1.26
C TYR A 1045 23.57 -0.14 1.39
N ASP A 1046 23.25 -0.94 2.40
CA ASP A 1046 23.86 -2.25 2.59
C ASP A 1046 23.33 -3.28 1.59
N ASP A 1047 24.13 -4.32 1.32
CA ASP A 1047 23.80 -5.37 0.34
C ASP A 1047 22.56 -6.17 0.79
N PHE A 1048 21.79 -6.70 -0.17
CA PHE A 1048 20.66 -7.58 0.14
C PHE A 1048 21.11 -9.03 0.23
N ALA A 1049 20.64 -9.73 1.26
CA ALA A 1049 20.97 -11.12 1.50
C ALA A 1049 19.85 -12.03 1.00
N TRP A 1050 20.13 -12.76 -0.07
CA TRP A 1050 19.25 -13.77 -0.65
C TRP A 1050 19.68 -15.18 -0.25
N PHE A 1051 18.70 -16.03 0.06
CA PHE A 1051 18.91 -17.46 0.24
C PHE A 1051 17.74 -18.23 -0.35
N VAL A 1052 18.04 -19.23 -1.17
CA VAL A 1052 17.04 -20.13 -1.74
C VAL A 1052 17.40 -21.58 -1.44
N ALA A 1053 16.39 -22.41 -1.20
CA ALA A 1053 16.58 -23.83 -0.91
C ALA A 1053 15.39 -24.69 -1.33
N PHE A 1054 15.63 -25.99 -1.49
CA PHE A 1054 14.58 -27.01 -1.53
C PHE A 1054 14.98 -28.21 -0.64
N ALA A 1055 13.99 -28.90 -0.11
CA ALA A 1055 14.19 -30.04 0.77
C ALA A 1055 13.02 -31.05 0.73
N PRO A 1056 13.29 -32.34 1.00
CA PRO A 1056 14.61 -32.98 1.02
C PRO A 1056 15.27 -32.97 -0.38
N TYR A 1057 16.57 -33.23 -0.45
CA TYR A 1057 17.27 -33.27 -1.74
C TYR A 1057 16.77 -34.39 -2.66
N ASP A 1058 16.53 -35.58 -2.08
CA ASP A 1058 16.28 -36.82 -2.82
C ASP A 1058 14.83 -36.89 -3.37
N ASP A 1059 13.82 -36.42 -2.63
CA ASP A 1059 12.42 -36.25 -3.08
C ASP A 1059 11.88 -34.89 -2.57
N PRO A 1060 12.11 -33.79 -3.29
CA PRO A 1060 11.75 -32.46 -2.81
C PRO A 1060 10.26 -32.30 -2.49
N GLU A 1061 9.94 -31.72 -1.34
CA GLU A 1061 8.57 -31.42 -0.90
C GLU A 1061 8.32 -29.91 -0.81
N ILE A 1062 9.31 -29.14 -0.34
CA ILE A 1062 9.21 -27.68 -0.20
C ILE A 1062 10.36 -26.95 -0.88
N ALA A 1063 10.04 -25.75 -1.36
CA ALA A 1063 11.00 -24.74 -1.79
C ALA A 1063 10.85 -23.48 -0.93
N VAL A 1064 11.97 -22.89 -0.55
CA VAL A 1064 12.04 -21.70 0.30
C VAL A 1064 12.86 -20.63 -0.41
N ALA A 1065 12.33 -19.41 -0.49
CA ALA A 1065 13.08 -18.23 -0.89
C ALA A 1065 13.00 -17.16 0.20
N ALA A 1066 14.15 -16.62 0.59
CA ALA A 1066 14.28 -15.58 1.59
C ALA A 1066 15.12 -14.41 1.06
N VAL A 1067 14.68 -13.19 1.36
CA VAL A 1067 15.43 -11.95 1.12
C VAL A 1067 15.44 -11.11 2.40
N LEU A 1068 16.62 -10.62 2.78
CA LEU A 1068 16.79 -9.65 3.87
C LEU A 1068 17.35 -8.37 3.27
N PHE A 1069 16.59 -7.28 3.32
CA PHE A 1069 17.06 -5.98 2.85
C PHE A 1069 18.10 -5.44 3.81
N GLN A 1070 19.19 -4.91 3.25
CA GLN A 1070 20.35 -4.43 4.02
C GLN A 1070 20.93 -5.49 4.99
N GLY A 1071 20.61 -6.77 4.79
CA GLY A 1071 21.03 -7.89 5.63
C GLY A 1071 22.46 -8.37 5.37
N GLY A 1072 23.17 -7.78 4.40
CA GLY A 1072 24.58 -8.05 4.15
C GLY A 1072 24.82 -9.34 3.35
N SER A 1073 25.40 -10.36 3.99
CA SER A 1073 25.83 -11.57 3.30
C SER A 1073 24.65 -12.52 3.04
N GLY A 1074 24.56 -13.09 1.83
CA GLY A 1074 23.50 -14.04 1.47
C GLY A 1074 23.44 -15.28 2.37
N GLY A 1075 24.55 -15.64 3.03
CA GLY A 1075 24.57 -16.73 4.01
C GLY A 1075 23.80 -16.42 5.29
N TYR A 1076 23.48 -15.17 5.59
CA TYR A 1076 22.86 -14.77 6.86
C TYR A 1076 21.39 -15.19 6.97
N ALA A 1077 20.68 -15.39 5.86
CA ALA A 1077 19.35 -15.99 5.87
C ALA A 1077 19.38 -17.53 6.02
N GLY A 1078 20.54 -18.17 5.87
CA GLY A 1078 20.68 -19.63 5.90
C GLY A 1078 20.21 -20.31 7.19
N PRO A 1079 20.60 -19.83 8.40
CA PRO A 1079 20.17 -20.43 9.68
C PRO A 1079 18.66 -20.44 9.85
N MET A 1080 18.00 -19.33 9.53
CA MET A 1080 16.54 -19.22 9.53
C MET A 1080 15.91 -20.22 8.56
N VAL A 1081 16.38 -20.28 7.32
CA VAL A 1081 15.83 -21.21 6.30
C VAL A 1081 16.01 -22.67 6.72
N ARG A 1082 17.15 -23.03 7.35
CA ARG A 1082 17.35 -24.37 7.91
C ARG A 1082 16.30 -24.70 8.98
N ASP A 1083 16.02 -23.77 9.87
CA ASP A 1083 15.09 -23.98 10.98
C ASP A 1083 13.62 -24.00 10.49
N ILE A 1084 13.30 -23.25 9.43
CA ILE A 1084 12.01 -23.33 8.73
C ILE A 1084 11.81 -24.72 8.10
N ILE A 1085 12.83 -25.24 7.42
CA ILE A 1085 12.80 -26.62 6.89
C ILE A 1085 12.62 -27.61 8.04
N ALA A 1086 13.30 -27.39 9.17
CA ALA A 1086 13.16 -28.24 10.35
C ALA A 1086 11.74 -28.22 10.92
N GLU A 1087 11.08 -27.06 10.94
CA GLU A 1087 9.71 -26.90 11.41
C GLU A 1087 8.73 -27.66 10.52
N TYR A 1088 8.85 -27.49 9.20
CA TYR A 1088 7.99 -28.18 8.23
C TYR A 1088 8.06 -29.71 8.39
N PHE A 1089 9.26 -30.28 8.58
CA PHE A 1089 9.44 -31.71 8.81
C PHE A 1089 9.20 -32.14 10.28
N GLY A 1090 8.73 -31.24 11.15
CA GLY A 1090 8.41 -31.53 12.55
C GLY A 1090 9.63 -31.88 13.42
N LEU A 1091 10.85 -31.55 12.98
CA LEU A 1091 12.10 -31.90 13.66
C LEU A 1091 12.37 -31.04 14.92
N ASN A 1092 11.74 -29.86 14.99
CA ASN A 1092 11.86 -28.94 16.12
C ASN A 1092 11.07 -29.40 17.35
N LYS A 1093 10.02 -30.21 17.17
CA LYS A 1093 9.19 -30.72 18.28
C LYS A 1093 10.01 -31.65 19.16
N GLU A 1094 10.04 -31.39 20.47
CA GLU A 1094 10.53 -32.39 21.43
C GLU A 1094 9.54 -33.55 21.46
N SER A 1095 10.03 -34.78 21.42
CA SER A 1095 9.20 -35.95 21.69
C SER A 1095 8.73 -35.88 23.14
N ALA A 1096 7.59 -35.24 23.38
CA ALA A 1096 6.82 -35.50 24.58
C ALA A 1096 6.53 -37.01 24.55
N LYS A 1097 7.20 -37.78 25.41
CA LYS A 1097 6.68 -39.08 25.82
C LYS A 1097 5.38 -38.78 26.56
N GLU A 1098 4.28 -38.66 25.83
CA GLU A 1098 2.97 -38.69 26.45
C GLU A 1098 2.87 -40.04 27.21
N PRO A 1099 2.65 -40.02 28.53
CA PRO A 1099 2.18 -41.23 29.19
C PRO A 1099 0.82 -41.56 28.57
N LEU A 1100 0.69 -42.80 28.08
CA LEU A 1100 -0.54 -43.36 27.51
C LEU A 1100 -1.78 -42.88 28.28
N PRO A 1101 -2.87 -42.48 27.58
CA PRO A 1101 -4.08 -42.02 28.24
C PRO A 1101 -4.59 -43.10 29.18
N PHE A 1102 -4.93 -42.69 30.41
CA PHE A 1102 -5.59 -43.50 31.41
C PHE A 1102 -6.71 -44.33 30.78
N VAL A 1103 -6.63 -45.65 30.96
CA VAL A 1103 -7.73 -46.57 30.66
C VAL A 1103 -8.91 -46.17 31.55
N ASN A 1104 -9.96 -45.66 30.92
CA ASN A 1104 -11.24 -45.38 31.57
C ASN A 1104 -11.84 -46.69 32.09
N THR A 1105 -11.81 -46.90 33.42
CA THR A 1105 -12.28 -48.11 34.09
C THR A 1105 -13.74 -48.02 34.57
N LEU A 1106 -14.56 -47.16 33.96
CA LEU A 1106 -16.01 -47.15 34.16
C LEU A 1106 -16.74 -47.75 32.95
N ALA A 1107 -16.50 -49.05 32.74
CA ALA A 1107 -17.38 -49.95 32.02
C ALA A 1107 -17.24 -51.36 32.61
N LYS A 1108 -17.85 -51.58 33.78
CA LYS A 1108 -18.41 -52.85 34.23
C LYS A 1108 -19.48 -52.60 35.28
#